data_AF-A0A5H2YNT0-F1
#
_entry.id   AF-A0A5H2YNT0-F1
#
_cell.length_a   1.000
_cell.length_b   1.000
_cell.length_c   1.000
_cell.angle_alpha   90.00
_cell.angle_beta   90.00
_cell.angle_gamma   90.00
#
_symmetry.space_group_name_H-M   'P 1'
#
loop_
_entity.id
_entity.type
_entity.pdbx_description
1 polymer ?
#
loop_
_entity_poly.entity_id
_entity_poly.type
_entity_poly.pdbx_seq_one_letter_code
_entity_poly.pdbx_strand_id
1 'polypeptide(L)'
;MNKPAEPTFATRSTVTIELPLAKNTRILHPEQVILRIDSSCYDVGAFCYVLRSHKRRKPGQPREVVFISFLKQRPRQILQLIKALSCFITDGGKRMATVQSYMMSLKLFLDWADANGLHDCLSGGDATRHAYLAWAEDTRERYCRQEFGEHVHNHRLDSILNLLEAVTGLEDLHRGTRKVIRCRNPNNGTDPLAPHDFTHAVALNQALFDGLCDLVLEQRPFPYKLMLPATLGWAENHLWLFPTQMWRLPPHQWGAEREKLKQPYWAYDYTAGRLATTGEIAHRYAMWRFPSDRQKIAKDFIAKAQARINAANADDRGRVRIMLGVHAHNAFLYLFFCNTGINESVAREIETDGEIDMATLNQQYRSLKFRAGGKLIALTVPATFMPSLRRFMDLRRYLLGVKSFPYLFFTLGPNHVMFPKRIRSGALQALYQNLLCAIDPQLPRIGSRKLRASVADWYQRHHDASVTAKVLQNSEQTTRKRYDAGSVTDHREELSLFLHSVSASAKRQRVISKAVVADARPLEEGGSCDGFGHPEALADRVPVKPNCKDSQGCLFCTHRVLVACEEDARKVASAAFVMEQVILGPKHEDALRPLIAKCDKDLEKIAAFGNCRTMVEWVRKDVFENGNLWPFFADKYQLFLELGVIV
;
A
#
# COMPACT_ATOMS: atom_id res chain seq x y z
N MET A 1 -7.20 -28.45 52.97
CA MET A 1 -7.39 -28.27 51.52
C MET A 1 -6.05 -28.45 50.84
N ASN A 2 -5.82 -29.59 50.19
CA ASN A 2 -4.61 -29.82 49.41
C ASN A 2 -4.65 -28.88 48.20
N LYS A 3 -3.62 -28.02 48.05
CA LYS A 3 -3.38 -27.34 46.76
C LYS A 3 -3.32 -28.42 45.68
N PRO A 4 -4.09 -28.31 44.57
CA PRO A 4 -3.91 -29.23 43.46
C PRO A 4 -2.45 -29.17 43.03
N ALA A 5 -1.81 -30.34 42.91
CA ALA A 5 -0.42 -30.45 42.48
C ALA A 5 -0.24 -29.71 41.15
N GLU A 6 0.79 -28.87 41.06
CA GLU A 6 1.06 -28.15 39.83
C GLU A 6 1.30 -29.15 38.68
N PRO A 7 0.73 -28.90 37.49
CA PRO A 7 0.90 -29.80 36.36
C PRO A 7 2.37 -29.86 35.93
N THR A 8 2.98 -31.05 36.00
CA THR A 8 4.35 -31.28 35.52
C THR A 8 4.39 -31.29 33.99
N PHE A 9 4.95 -30.24 33.40
CA PHE A 9 5.18 -30.13 31.96
C PHE A 9 6.48 -30.81 31.55
N ALA A 10 6.42 -31.63 30.49
CA ALA A 10 7.59 -32.34 29.97
C ALA A 10 7.63 -32.32 28.43
N THR A 11 8.82 -32.52 27.87
CA THR A 11 9.03 -32.64 26.42
C THR A 11 8.76 -34.07 25.96
N ARG A 12 8.11 -34.21 24.81
CA ARG A 12 7.85 -35.50 24.15
C ARG A 12 8.76 -35.70 22.95
N SER A 13 8.90 -36.95 22.51
CA SER A 13 9.60 -37.28 21.27
C SER A 13 8.87 -36.66 20.08
N THR A 14 9.62 -36.10 19.12
CA THR A 14 9.03 -35.45 17.94
C THR A 14 9.77 -35.73 16.65
N VAL A 15 9.01 -35.81 15.55
CA VAL A 15 9.50 -35.89 14.17
C VAL A 15 8.98 -34.70 13.37
N THR A 16 9.83 -34.11 12.54
CA THR A 16 9.41 -33.01 11.64
C THR A 16 9.02 -33.57 10.28
N ILE A 17 7.82 -33.23 9.82
CA ILE A 17 7.28 -33.63 8.51
C ILE A 17 6.96 -32.38 7.69
N GLU A 18 7.27 -32.39 6.40
CA GLU A 18 6.98 -31.29 5.48
C GLU A 18 5.62 -31.45 4.81
N LEU A 19 4.92 -30.33 4.61
CA LEU A 19 3.76 -30.23 3.74
C LEU A 19 4.13 -29.62 2.38
N PRO A 20 3.49 -30.05 1.27
CA PRO A 20 2.52 -31.13 1.18
C PRO A 20 3.15 -32.51 1.43
N LEU A 21 2.36 -33.46 1.92
CA LEU A 21 2.84 -34.82 2.15
C LEU A 21 3.25 -35.48 0.83
N ALA A 22 4.38 -36.19 0.83
CA ALA A 22 4.77 -37.01 -0.30
C ALA A 22 3.76 -38.15 -0.53
N LYS A 23 3.64 -38.62 -1.78
CA LYS A 23 2.77 -39.77 -2.12
C LYS A 23 3.14 -40.97 -1.23
N ASN A 24 2.12 -41.64 -0.69
CA ASN A 24 2.24 -42.81 0.20
C ASN A 24 2.88 -42.55 1.58
N THR A 25 2.98 -41.30 2.03
CA THR A 25 3.47 -41.01 3.40
C THR A 25 2.53 -41.63 4.45
N ARG A 26 3.08 -42.50 5.30
CA ARG A 26 2.36 -43.11 6.44
C ARG A 26 2.82 -42.47 7.74
N ILE A 27 1.88 -41.88 8.48
CA ILE A 27 2.13 -41.27 9.79
C ILE A 27 1.51 -42.20 10.83
N LEU A 28 2.35 -42.87 11.62
CA LEU A 28 1.93 -43.84 12.64
C LEU A 28 1.73 -43.19 14.02
N HIS A 29 2.49 -42.13 14.32
CA HIS A 29 2.49 -41.43 15.61
C HIS A 29 2.17 -39.93 15.45
N PRO A 30 0.91 -39.54 15.16
CA PRO A 30 0.51 -38.14 14.98
C PRO A 30 0.87 -37.23 16.17
N GLU A 31 0.85 -37.77 17.39
CA GLU A 31 1.22 -37.10 18.63
C GLU A 31 2.69 -36.62 18.68
N GLN A 32 3.55 -37.18 17.82
CA GLN A 32 4.96 -36.81 17.70
C GLN A 32 5.22 -35.79 16.58
N VAL A 33 4.21 -35.38 15.80
CA VAL A 33 4.45 -34.63 14.57
C VAL A 33 4.62 -33.13 14.82
N ILE A 34 5.72 -32.59 14.30
CA ILE A 34 5.90 -31.16 14.01
C ILE A 34 5.74 -30.96 12.49
N LEU A 35 4.77 -30.17 12.06
CA LEU A 35 4.59 -29.85 10.65
C LEU A 35 5.45 -28.66 10.23
N ARG A 36 6.20 -28.80 9.15
CA ARG A 36 6.91 -27.72 8.46
C ARG A 36 6.13 -27.32 7.21
N ILE A 37 5.69 -26.06 7.19
CA ILE A 37 4.97 -25.45 6.07
C ILE A 37 5.82 -24.26 5.60
N ASP A 38 6.48 -24.38 4.45
CA ASP A 38 7.48 -23.42 3.96
C ASP A 38 8.58 -23.21 5.03
N SER A 39 8.79 -21.98 5.52
CA SER A 39 9.78 -21.68 6.55
C SER A 39 9.26 -21.78 8.00
N SER A 40 8.01 -22.18 8.21
CA SER A 40 7.33 -22.14 9.52
C SER A 40 7.08 -23.55 10.05
N CYS A 41 7.36 -23.79 11.33
CA CYS A 41 7.10 -25.07 11.99
C CYS A 41 5.97 -24.96 13.01
N TYR A 42 5.01 -25.88 12.98
CA TYR A 42 3.85 -25.96 13.87
C TYR A 42 3.85 -27.30 14.60
N ASP A 43 3.82 -27.28 15.92
CA ASP A 43 3.85 -28.49 16.72
C ASP A 43 2.43 -29.08 16.88
N VAL A 44 1.95 -29.79 15.85
CA VAL A 44 0.56 -30.27 15.79
C VAL A 44 0.30 -31.47 16.69
N GLY A 45 1.32 -32.31 16.91
CA GLY A 45 1.20 -33.46 17.81
C GLY A 45 0.91 -33.04 19.26
N ALA A 46 1.25 -31.81 19.64
CA ALA A 46 0.95 -31.27 20.96
C ALA A 46 -0.57 -31.18 21.20
N PHE A 47 -1.38 -31.03 20.15
CA PHE A 47 -2.84 -30.98 20.25
C PHE A 47 -3.47 -32.34 20.61
N CYS A 48 -2.69 -33.40 20.72
CA CYS A 48 -3.13 -34.66 21.33
C CYS A 48 -3.26 -34.59 22.86
N TYR A 49 -2.81 -33.50 23.50
CA TYR A 49 -2.80 -33.30 24.95
C TYR A 49 -3.58 -32.05 25.32
N VAL A 50 -4.49 -32.12 26.29
CA VAL A 50 -5.29 -30.95 26.74
C VAL A 50 -4.38 -29.86 27.32
N LEU A 51 -3.44 -30.23 28.19
CA LEU A 51 -2.59 -29.28 28.91
C LEU A 51 -1.24 -29.11 28.20
N ARG A 52 -1.00 -27.88 27.72
CA ARG A 52 0.17 -27.50 26.93
C ARG A 52 0.80 -26.22 27.46
N SER A 53 2.13 -26.20 27.61
CA SER A 53 2.86 -25.05 28.15
C SER A 53 2.63 -23.76 27.35
N HIS A 54 2.46 -22.63 28.03
CA HIS A 54 2.30 -21.31 27.39
C HIS A 54 3.64 -20.64 27.02
N LYS A 55 4.78 -21.25 27.39
CA LYS A 55 6.11 -20.70 27.11
C LYS A 55 6.32 -20.50 25.62
N ARG A 56 7.00 -19.40 25.27
CA ARG A 56 7.34 -19.10 23.88
C ARG A 56 8.31 -20.15 23.35
N ARG A 57 7.89 -20.88 22.32
CA ARG A 57 8.65 -21.95 21.68
C ARG A 57 9.61 -21.41 20.62
N LYS A 58 10.82 -21.97 20.53
CA LYS A 58 11.71 -21.77 19.38
C LYS A 58 11.21 -22.58 18.17
N PRO A 59 11.31 -22.07 16.93
CA PRO A 59 10.89 -22.84 15.75
C PRO A 59 11.54 -24.23 15.70
N GLY A 60 10.74 -25.25 15.39
CA GLY A 60 11.21 -26.65 15.27
C GLY A 60 11.37 -27.43 16.58
N GLN A 61 11.23 -26.79 17.75
CA GLN A 61 11.32 -27.47 19.06
C GLN A 61 9.96 -28.01 19.52
N PRO A 62 9.86 -29.06 20.35
CA PRO A 62 8.58 -29.51 20.89
C PRO A 62 8.00 -28.50 21.89
N ARG A 63 6.67 -28.41 21.95
CA ARG A 63 5.92 -27.77 23.04
C ARG A 63 5.85 -28.75 24.21
N GLU A 64 6.15 -28.27 25.42
CA GLU A 64 6.00 -29.08 26.64
C GLU A 64 4.51 -29.36 26.88
N VAL A 65 4.20 -30.59 27.28
CA VAL A 65 2.84 -31.08 27.53
C VAL A 65 2.78 -31.81 28.87
N VAL A 66 1.58 -31.97 29.42
CA VAL A 66 1.35 -32.85 30.56
C VAL A 66 0.93 -34.23 30.03
N PHE A 67 1.75 -35.25 30.23
CA PHE A 67 1.51 -36.58 29.63
C PHE A 67 0.17 -37.20 30.03
N ILE A 68 -0.27 -37.01 31.27
CA ILE A 68 -1.56 -37.53 31.76
C ILE A 68 -2.78 -36.85 31.10
N SER A 69 -2.59 -35.73 30.42
CA SER A 69 -3.66 -35.00 29.71
C SER A 69 -3.87 -35.48 28.26
N PHE A 70 -3.30 -36.63 27.90
CA PHE A 70 -3.41 -37.22 26.58
C PHE A 70 -4.85 -37.69 26.27
N LEU A 71 -5.38 -37.29 25.12
CA LEU A 71 -6.69 -37.66 24.63
C LEU A 71 -6.58 -38.80 23.60
N LYS A 72 -7.08 -39.98 23.94
CA LYS A 72 -6.96 -41.20 23.11
C LYS A 72 -7.53 -41.04 21.70
N GLN A 73 -8.53 -40.18 21.52
CA GLN A 73 -9.18 -39.91 20.24
C GLN A 73 -8.40 -38.93 19.33
N ARG A 74 -7.61 -38.02 19.92
CA ARG A 74 -6.98 -36.92 19.19
C ARG A 74 -5.94 -37.38 18.15
N PRO A 75 -5.09 -38.40 18.36
CA PRO A 75 -4.12 -38.81 17.33
C PRO A 75 -4.75 -39.09 15.96
N ARG A 76 -5.89 -39.79 15.92
CA ARG A 76 -6.63 -40.07 14.69
C ARG A 76 -7.18 -38.79 14.04
N GLN A 77 -7.72 -37.88 14.86
CA GLN A 77 -8.27 -36.59 14.40
C GLN A 77 -7.16 -35.65 13.88
N ILE A 78 -6.03 -35.58 14.58
CA ILE A 78 -4.85 -34.82 14.15
C ILE A 78 -4.29 -35.39 12.85
N LEU A 79 -4.28 -36.72 12.67
CA LEU A 79 -3.90 -37.33 11.39
C LEU A 79 -4.82 -36.89 10.24
N GLN A 80 -6.13 -36.86 10.46
CA GLN A 80 -7.10 -36.36 9.46
C GLN A 80 -6.87 -34.88 9.15
N LEU A 81 -6.60 -34.05 10.16
CA LEU A 81 -6.21 -32.63 9.98
C LEU A 81 -4.96 -32.47 9.12
N ILE A 82 -3.90 -33.24 9.41
CA ILE A 82 -2.65 -33.20 8.63
C ILE A 82 -2.94 -33.54 7.15
N LYS A 83 -3.76 -34.56 6.90
CA LYS A 83 -4.17 -34.96 5.54
C LYS A 83 -4.99 -33.86 4.85
N ALA A 84 -5.99 -33.30 5.52
CA ALA A 84 -6.83 -32.22 4.98
C ALA A 84 -5.99 -30.99 4.59
N LEU A 85 -5.04 -30.60 5.44
CA LEU A 85 -4.12 -29.49 5.16
C LEU A 85 -3.22 -29.78 3.95
N SER A 86 -2.80 -31.03 3.77
CA SER A 86 -2.05 -31.46 2.59
C SER A 86 -2.91 -31.38 1.33
N CYS A 87 -4.14 -31.91 1.36
CA CYS A 87 -5.09 -31.86 0.25
C CYS A 87 -5.46 -30.43 -0.15
N PHE A 88 -5.55 -29.50 0.80
CA PHE A 88 -5.75 -28.09 0.49
C PHE A 88 -4.64 -27.51 -0.40
N ILE A 89 -3.41 -28.01 -0.29
CA ILE A 89 -2.26 -27.59 -1.11
C ILE A 89 -2.30 -28.31 -2.46
N THR A 90 -2.41 -29.64 -2.45
CA THR A 90 -2.25 -30.47 -3.66
C THR A 90 -3.46 -30.41 -4.57
N ASP A 91 -4.66 -30.52 -4.00
CA ASP A 91 -5.92 -30.72 -4.75
C ASP A 91 -6.75 -29.43 -4.73
N GLY A 92 -6.73 -28.70 -3.61
CA GLY A 92 -7.47 -27.46 -3.41
C GLY A 92 -6.79 -26.20 -3.94
N GLY A 93 -5.56 -26.30 -4.46
CA GLY A 93 -4.79 -25.19 -5.05
C GLY A 93 -4.50 -24.02 -4.08
N LYS A 94 -4.62 -24.24 -2.76
CA LYS A 94 -4.37 -23.21 -1.75
C LYS A 94 -2.87 -22.93 -1.64
N ARG A 95 -2.52 -21.66 -1.43
CA ARG A 95 -1.14 -21.27 -1.14
C ARG A 95 -0.69 -21.87 0.19
N MET A 96 0.59 -22.20 0.32
CA MET A 96 1.18 -22.57 1.61
C MET A 96 0.95 -21.50 2.68
N ALA A 97 1.01 -20.21 2.31
CA ALA A 97 0.69 -19.10 3.22
C ALA A 97 -0.77 -19.10 3.72
N THR A 98 -1.72 -19.55 2.91
CA THR A 98 -3.12 -19.71 3.33
C THR A 98 -3.23 -20.86 4.33
N VAL A 99 -2.55 -21.98 4.07
CA VAL A 99 -2.51 -23.12 5.00
C VAL A 99 -1.81 -22.76 6.33
N GLN A 100 -0.78 -21.91 6.30
CA GLN A 100 -0.19 -21.33 7.52
C GLN A 100 -1.22 -20.52 8.34
N SER A 101 -2.11 -19.77 7.66
CA SER A 101 -3.18 -19.02 8.32
C SER A 101 -4.26 -19.92 8.93
N TYR A 102 -4.59 -21.01 8.23
CA TYR A 102 -5.43 -22.08 8.78
C TYR A 102 -4.80 -22.72 10.02
N MET A 103 -3.50 -23.03 10.00
CA MET A 103 -2.80 -23.57 11.16
C MET A 103 -2.81 -22.62 12.37
N MET A 104 -2.66 -21.32 12.13
CA MET A 104 -2.71 -20.33 13.19
C MET A 104 -4.12 -20.21 13.79
N SER A 105 -5.15 -20.27 12.95
CA SER A 105 -6.55 -20.28 13.39
C SER A 105 -6.90 -21.56 14.15
N LEU A 106 -6.48 -22.73 13.64
CA LEU A 106 -6.67 -24.03 14.27
C LEU A 106 -6.06 -24.08 15.67
N LYS A 107 -4.83 -23.56 15.83
CA LYS A 107 -4.20 -23.48 17.15
C LYS A 107 -5.06 -22.69 18.13
N LEU A 108 -5.57 -21.52 17.71
CA LEU A 108 -6.41 -20.67 18.56
C LEU A 108 -7.70 -21.39 18.95
N PHE A 109 -8.35 -22.06 17.99
CA PHE A 109 -9.57 -22.83 18.23
C PHE A 109 -9.33 -24.00 19.19
N LEU A 110 -8.28 -24.81 19.00
CA LEU A 110 -8.02 -25.96 19.87
C LEU A 110 -7.57 -25.55 21.27
N ASP A 111 -6.74 -24.51 21.41
CA ASP A 111 -6.39 -23.96 22.72
C ASP A 111 -7.64 -23.39 23.44
N TRP A 112 -8.57 -22.76 22.71
CA TRP A 112 -9.83 -22.28 23.27
C TRP A 112 -10.79 -23.43 23.63
N ALA A 113 -10.96 -24.41 22.75
CA ALA A 113 -11.89 -25.51 22.96
C ALA A 113 -11.48 -26.34 24.18
N ASP A 114 -10.19 -26.66 24.30
CA ASP A 114 -9.66 -27.38 25.45
C ASP A 114 -9.80 -26.59 26.75
N ALA A 115 -9.64 -25.26 26.72
CA ALA A 115 -9.85 -24.41 27.89
C ALA A 115 -11.32 -24.34 28.34
N ASN A 116 -12.27 -24.62 27.44
CA ASN A 116 -13.71 -24.65 27.71
C ASN A 116 -14.25 -26.08 27.89
N GLY A 117 -13.38 -27.09 28.02
CA GLY A 117 -13.80 -28.49 28.21
C GLY A 117 -14.38 -29.17 26.95
N LEU A 118 -14.30 -28.53 25.79
CA LEU A 118 -14.81 -29.03 24.50
C LEU A 118 -13.78 -29.93 23.80
N HIS A 119 -13.34 -30.98 24.48
CA HIS A 119 -12.25 -31.86 24.04
C HIS A 119 -12.60 -32.74 22.83
N ASP A 120 -13.88 -32.92 22.56
CA ASP A 120 -14.45 -33.70 21.47
C ASP A 120 -14.80 -32.84 20.23
N CYS A 121 -14.30 -31.60 20.16
CA CYS A 121 -14.56 -30.64 19.08
C CYS A 121 -14.13 -31.08 17.66
N LEU A 122 -13.47 -32.24 17.51
CA LEU A 122 -13.05 -32.83 16.23
C LEU A 122 -13.69 -34.22 15.99
N SER A 123 -14.64 -34.64 16.81
CA SER A 123 -15.22 -36.00 16.77
C SER A 123 -16.24 -36.21 15.64
N GLY A 124 -16.58 -35.16 14.89
CA GLY A 124 -17.74 -35.14 14.00
C GLY A 124 -19.06 -34.92 14.76
N GLY A 125 -20.17 -35.11 14.05
CA GLY A 125 -21.54 -34.99 14.59
C GLY A 125 -21.84 -33.73 15.40
N ASP A 126 -22.70 -33.89 16.41
CA ASP A 126 -23.18 -32.80 17.26
C ASP A 126 -22.09 -32.16 18.11
N ALA A 127 -21.09 -32.93 18.56
CA ALA A 127 -19.98 -32.42 19.36
C ALA A 127 -19.17 -31.35 18.60
N THR A 128 -18.85 -31.63 17.33
CA THR A 128 -18.12 -30.66 16.48
C THR A 128 -18.98 -29.44 16.19
N ARG A 129 -20.27 -29.65 15.92
CA ARG A 129 -21.22 -28.55 15.68
C ARG A 129 -21.37 -27.65 16.90
N HIS A 130 -21.55 -28.23 18.08
CA HIS A 130 -21.66 -27.50 19.34
C HIS A 130 -20.39 -26.67 19.59
N ALA A 131 -19.21 -27.26 19.42
CA ALA A 131 -17.94 -26.54 19.58
C ALA A 131 -17.77 -25.39 18.58
N TYR A 132 -18.19 -25.58 17.32
CA TYR A 132 -18.15 -24.52 16.31
C TYR A 132 -19.09 -23.35 16.65
N LEU A 133 -20.32 -23.63 17.08
CA LEU A 133 -21.28 -22.59 17.47
C LEU A 133 -20.80 -21.81 18.70
N ALA A 134 -20.27 -22.50 19.71
CA ALA A 134 -19.69 -21.86 20.88
C ALA A 134 -18.45 -21.00 20.51
N TRP A 135 -17.63 -21.46 19.57
CA TRP A 135 -16.50 -20.65 19.05
C TRP A 135 -16.96 -19.42 18.27
N ALA A 136 -18.04 -19.56 17.50
CA ALA A 136 -18.62 -18.46 16.76
C ALA A 136 -19.17 -17.38 17.71
N GLU A 137 -19.80 -17.80 18.80
CA GLU A 137 -20.32 -16.91 19.82
C GLU A 137 -19.20 -16.20 20.61
N ASP A 138 -18.16 -16.92 21.05
CA ASP A 138 -16.95 -16.32 21.65
C ASP A 138 -16.31 -15.29 20.71
N THR A 139 -16.15 -15.66 19.44
CA THR A 139 -15.56 -14.77 18.43
C THR A 139 -16.42 -13.52 18.22
N ARG A 140 -17.74 -13.64 18.26
CA ARG A 140 -18.69 -12.53 18.17
C ARG A 140 -18.59 -11.61 19.39
N GLU A 141 -18.57 -12.16 20.60
CA GLU A 141 -18.45 -11.38 21.82
C GLU A 141 -17.14 -10.58 21.85
N ARG A 142 -16.02 -11.20 21.49
CA ARG A 142 -14.72 -10.53 21.42
C ARG A 142 -14.66 -9.44 20.34
N TYR A 143 -15.37 -9.64 19.23
CA TYR A 143 -15.57 -8.60 18.23
C TYR A 143 -16.40 -7.42 18.79
N CYS A 144 -17.49 -7.70 19.53
CA CYS A 144 -18.28 -6.65 20.20
C CYS A 144 -17.46 -5.87 21.24
N ARG A 145 -16.49 -6.53 21.89
CA ARG A 145 -15.49 -5.89 22.78
C ARG A 145 -14.36 -5.17 22.04
N GLN A 146 -14.42 -5.11 20.70
CA GLN A 146 -13.44 -4.45 19.83
C GLN A 146 -12.01 -5.00 19.93
N GLU A 147 -11.84 -6.26 20.34
CA GLU A 147 -10.50 -6.88 20.38
C GLU A 147 -9.87 -7.04 18.99
N PHE A 148 -10.71 -7.07 17.95
CA PHE A 148 -10.31 -7.15 16.55
C PHE A 148 -11.45 -6.69 15.62
N GLY A 149 -11.12 -6.32 14.38
CA GLY A 149 -12.10 -5.86 13.38
C GLY A 149 -12.84 -6.99 12.63
N GLU A 150 -13.79 -6.58 11.80
CA GLU A 150 -14.68 -7.44 11.01
C GLU A 150 -13.96 -8.52 10.17
N HIS A 151 -12.77 -8.19 9.64
CA HIS A 151 -12.01 -9.09 8.78
C HIS A 151 -11.49 -10.27 9.57
N VAL A 152 -10.94 -10.02 10.77
CA VAL A 152 -10.40 -11.04 11.65
C VAL A 152 -11.53 -11.92 12.19
N HIS A 153 -12.66 -11.31 12.55
CA HIS A 153 -13.88 -12.04 12.94
C HIS A 153 -14.28 -13.07 11.88
N ASN A 154 -14.59 -12.59 10.67
CA ASN A 154 -15.07 -13.47 9.59
C ASN A 154 -14.02 -14.49 9.15
N HIS A 155 -12.72 -14.12 9.16
CA HIS A 155 -11.64 -15.03 8.83
C HIS A 155 -11.52 -16.20 9.83
N ARG A 156 -11.67 -15.93 11.14
CA ARG A 156 -11.66 -16.98 12.17
C ARG A 156 -12.77 -18.00 11.96
N LEU A 157 -13.99 -17.52 11.66
CA LEU A 157 -15.14 -18.40 11.39
C LEU A 157 -14.91 -19.26 10.15
N ASP A 158 -14.53 -18.63 9.03
CA ASP A 158 -14.35 -19.32 7.75
C ASP A 158 -13.19 -20.31 7.78
N SER A 159 -12.10 -19.97 8.47
CA SER A 159 -10.94 -20.86 8.57
C SER A 159 -11.25 -22.13 9.32
N ILE A 160 -11.95 -22.02 10.46
CA ILE A 160 -12.32 -23.16 11.28
C ILE A 160 -13.44 -23.97 10.62
N LEU A 161 -14.43 -23.31 10.02
CA LEU A 161 -15.49 -23.98 9.26
C LEU A 161 -14.92 -24.91 8.19
N ASN A 162 -14.12 -24.34 7.28
CA ASN A 162 -13.51 -25.11 6.18
C ASN A 162 -12.63 -26.27 6.70
N LEU A 163 -11.93 -26.10 7.81
CA LEU A 163 -11.11 -27.16 8.41
C LEU A 163 -11.97 -28.27 9.01
N LEU A 164 -13.00 -27.92 9.79
CA LEU A 164 -13.86 -28.89 10.44
C LEU A 164 -14.65 -29.71 9.42
N GLU A 165 -15.24 -29.06 8.42
CA GLU A 165 -15.96 -29.75 7.33
C GLU A 165 -15.02 -30.70 6.57
N ALA A 166 -13.80 -30.26 6.23
CA ALA A 166 -12.82 -31.11 5.54
C ALA A 166 -12.32 -32.31 6.37
N VAL A 167 -12.29 -32.20 7.70
CA VAL A 167 -11.79 -33.25 8.60
C VAL A 167 -12.87 -34.24 8.99
N THR A 168 -14.07 -33.75 9.21
CA THR A 168 -15.19 -34.54 9.74
C THR A 168 -16.17 -35.01 8.67
N GLY A 169 -16.14 -34.40 7.48
CA GLY A 169 -17.13 -34.65 6.43
C GLY A 169 -18.50 -34.05 6.73
N LEU A 170 -18.62 -33.24 7.80
CA LEU A 170 -19.85 -32.51 8.09
C LEU A 170 -20.04 -31.40 7.07
N GLU A 171 -21.31 -31.10 6.79
CA GLU A 171 -21.73 -29.96 5.99
C GLU A 171 -22.57 -29.02 6.86
N ASP A 172 -22.68 -27.75 6.45
CA ASP A 172 -23.62 -26.79 7.03
C ASP A 172 -23.41 -26.47 8.51
N LEU A 173 -22.20 -26.65 9.03
CA LEU A 173 -21.83 -26.28 10.41
C LEU A 173 -22.10 -24.80 10.73
N HIS A 174 -22.09 -23.95 9.70
CA HIS A 174 -22.34 -22.52 9.79
C HIS A 174 -23.81 -22.15 10.05
N ARG A 175 -24.78 -23.08 9.89
CA ARG A 175 -26.20 -22.78 10.11
C ARG A 175 -26.45 -22.34 11.56
N GLY A 176 -26.98 -21.13 11.70
CA GLY A 176 -27.22 -20.47 13.00
C GLY A 176 -26.14 -19.46 13.39
N THR A 177 -25.06 -19.33 12.61
CA THR A 177 -24.05 -18.27 12.79
C THR A 177 -24.29 -17.11 11.83
N ARG A 178 -23.92 -15.90 12.26
CA ARG A 178 -23.98 -14.70 11.40
C ARG A 178 -22.59 -14.12 11.22
N LYS A 179 -22.22 -13.89 9.97
CA LYS A 179 -21.03 -13.08 9.64
C LYS A 179 -21.34 -11.61 9.85
N VAL A 180 -20.34 -10.85 10.25
CA VAL A 180 -20.44 -9.39 10.27
C VAL A 180 -20.50 -8.91 8.82
N ILE A 181 -21.55 -8.15 8.50
CA ILE A 181 -21.69 -7.50 7.19
C ILE A 181 -20.51 -6.55 7.02
N ARG A 182 -19.74 -6.73 5.94
CA ARG A 182 -18.68 -5.78 5.62
C ARG A 182 -19.34 -4.47 5.20
N CYS A 183 -19.08 -3.38 5.92
CA CYS A 183 -19.28 -2.06 5.37
C CYS A 183 -18.37 -1.94 4.15
N ARG A 184 -18.92 -2.12 2.95
CA ARG A 184 -18.18 -1.90 1.71
C ARG A 184 -17.84 -0.42 1.66
N ASN A 185 -16.60 -0.08 1.94
CA ASN A 185 -16.07 1.20 1.54
C ASN A 185 -16.22 1.27 0.00
N PRO A 186 -17.00 2.20 -0.57
CA PRO A 186 -17.29 2.25 -2.01
C PRO A 186 -16.00 2.31 -2.85
N ASN A 187 -14.95 2.90 -2.28
CA ASN A 187 -13.71 3.16 -2.98
C ASN A 187 -12.73 1.98 -2.99
N ASN A 188 -12.77 1.07 -2.01
CA ASN A 188 -12.06 -0.24 -1.86
C ASN A 188 -10.64 -0.43 -2.46
N GLY A 189 -9.98 0.65 -2.87
CA GLY A 189 -8.69 0.75 -3.52
C GLY A 189 -7.70 1.31 -2.53
N THR A 190 -6.43 0.92 -2.68
CA THR A 190 -5.35 1.64 -2.02
C THR A 190 -5.13 2.91 -2.82
N ASP A 191 -5.18 4.07 -2.19
CA ASP A 191 -4.92 5.33 -2.89
C ASP A 191 -3.49 5.36 -3.46
N PRO A 192 -3.29 5.87 -4.69
CA PRO A 192 -1.96 6.02 -5.25
C PRO A 192 -1.11 6.99 -4.41
N LEU A 193 0.19 6.92 -4.59
CA LEU A 193 1.11 7.97 -4.15
C LEU A 193 0.83 9.25 -4.94
N ALA A 194 1.09 10.40 -4.31
CA ALA A 194 1.15 11.64 -5.07
C ALA A 194 2.19 11.49 -6.20
N PRO A 195 1.96 12.04 -7.41
CA PRO A 195 2.87 11.90 -8.53
C PRO A 195 4.31 12.28 -8.22
N HIS A 196 4.49 13.38 -7.46
CA HIS A 196 5.80 13.82 -6.98
C HIS A 196 6.50 12.74 -6.13
N ASP A 197 5.82 12.19 -5.12
CA ASP A 197 6.39 11.19 -4.22
C ASP A 197 6.73 9.89 -4.95
N PHE A 198 5.92 9.51 -5.95
CA PHE A 198 6.18 8.34 -6.78
C PHE A 198 7.44 8.54 -7.63
N THR A 199 7.53 9.65 -8.36
CA THR A 199 8.72 9.98 -9.18
C THR A 199 9.98 10.11 -8.33
N HIS A 200 9.88 10.76 -7.18
CA HIS A 200 10.98 10.90 -6.22
C HIS A 200 11.48 9.54 -5.71
N ALA A 201 10.56 8.65 -5.33
CA ALA A 201 10.91 7.30 -4.89
C ALA A 201 11.57 6.46 -6.01
N VAL A 202 11.10 6.59 -7.25
CA VAL A 202 11.70 5.93 -8.42
C VAL A 202 13.11 6.45 -8.65
N ALA A 203 13.31 7.77 -8.67
CA ALA A 203 14.63 8.38 -8.86
C ALA A 203 15.62 7.95 -7.77
N LEU A 204 15.18 7.92 -6.51
CA LEU A 204 16.03 7.49 -5.39
C LEU A 204 16.44 6.03 -5.52
N ASN A 205 15.51 5.14 -5.88
CA ASN A 205 15.84 3.72 -6.08
C ASN A 205 16.70 3.49 -7.33
N GLN A 206 16.55 4.29 -8.38
CA GLN A 206 17.41 4.26 -9.56
C GLN A 206 18.85 4.61 -9.19
N ALA A 207 19.06 5.75 -8.51
CA ALA A 207 20.38 6.18 -8.06
C ALA A 207 21.04 5.16 -7.11
N LEU A 208 20.27 4.58 -6.19
CA LEU A 208 20.75 3.51 -5.31
C LEU A 208 21.11 2.24 -6.09
N PHE A 209 20.32 1.84 -7.08
CA PHE A 209 20.61 0.65 -7.87
C PHE A 209 21.88 0.84 -8.71
N ASP A 210 21.94 1.92 -9.47
CA ASP A 210 23.05 2.18 -10.38
C ASP A 210 24.36 2.38 -9.61
N GLY A 211 24.40 3.33 -8.67
CA GLY A 211 25.64 3.65 -7.97
C GLY A 211 26.14 2.53 -7.05
N LEU A 212 25.26 1.71 -6.46
CA LEU A 212 25.70 0.54 -5.69
C LEU A 212 26.13 -0.60 -6.61
N CYS A 213 25.54 -0.75 -7.81
CA CYS A 213 26.05 -1.66 -8.83
C CYS A 213 27.44 -1.23 -9.30
N ASP A 214 27.66 0.05 -9.60
CA ASP A 214 28.98 0.58 -9.97
C ASP A 214 30.01 0.23 -8.89
N LEU A 215 29.68 0.47 -7.62
CA LEU A 215 30.57 0.17 -6.51
C LEU A 215 31.00 -1.30 -6.46
N VAL A 216 30.06 -2.24 -6.62
CA VAL A 216 30.33 -3.68 -6.39
C VAL A 216 30.76 -4.42 -7.65
N LEU A 217 30.19 -4.09 -8.81
CA LEU A 217 30.49 -4.75 -10.08
C LEU A 217 31.76 -4.18 -10.74
N GLU A 218 31.97 -2.88 -10.64
CA GLU A 218 33.18 -2.22 -11.18
C GLU A 218 34.28 -2.08 -10.13
N GLN A 219 34.11 -2.71 -8.96
CA GLN A 219 35.10 -2.77 -7.88
C GLN A 219 35.63 -1.40 -7.44
N ARG A 220 34.78 -0.37 -7.46
CA ARG A 220 35.19 1.00 -7.07
C ARG A 220 35.70 1.00 -5.62
N PRO A 221 36.73 1.81 -5.29
CA PRO A 221 37.30 1.82 -3.95
C PRO A 221 36.40 2.58 -2.97
N PHE A 222 36.45 2.17 -1.71
CA PHE A 222 36.02 2.96 -0.57
C PHE A 222 37.10 4.00 -0.17
N PRO A 223 36.70 5.16 0.36
CA PRO A 223 35.32 5.66 0.43
C PRO A 223 34.76 5.96 -0.97
N TYR A 224 33.49 5.61 -1.19
CA TYR A 224 32.85 5.74 -2.51
C TYR A 224 31.81 6.86 -2.48
N LYS A 225 31.84 7.73 -3.50
CA LYS A 225 30.89 8.82 -3.66
C LYS A 225 29.65 8.32 -4.41
N LEU A 226 28.57 8.08 -3.68
CA LEU A 226 27.29 7.70 -4.25
C LEU A 226 26.48 8.95 -4.61
N MET A 227 26.26 9.20 -5.90
CA MET A 227 25.37 10.27 -6.35
C MET A 227 23.91 9.92 -6.09
N LEU A 228 23.12 10.90 -5.65
CA LEU A 228 21.69 10.77 -5.36
C LEU A 228 20.90 11.85 -6.11
N PRO A 229 19.56 11.72 -6.20
CA PRO A 229 18.74 12.68 -6.93
C PRO A 229 18.65 14.04 -6.24
N ALA A 230 18.58 15.10 -7.04
CA ALA A 230 18.40 16.48 -6.56
C ALA A 230 17.07 16.72 -5.82
N THR A 231 16.10 15.85 -6.03
CA THR A 231 14.80 15.87 -5.35
C THR A 231 14.88 15.68 -3.83
N LEU A 232 16.04 15.25 -3.29
CA LEU A 232 16.30 15.21 -1.85
C LEU A 232 16.47 16.61 -1.21
N GLY A 233 16.70 17.65 -2.02
CA GLY A 233 16.86 19.03 -1.52
C GLY A 233 18.11 19.23 -0.65
N TRP A 234 19.14 18.41 -0.82
CA TRP A 234 20.41 18.58 -0.11
C TRP A 234 21.28 19.61 -0.81
N ALA A 235 22.18 20.27 -0.05
CA ALA A 235 23.17 21.18 -0.63
C ALA A 235 24.08 20.46 -1.64
N GLU A 236 24.48 19.23 -1.29
CA GLU A 236 25.23 18.33 -2.17
C GLU A 236 24.45 17.01 -2.32
N ASN A 237 24.20 16.61 -3.56
CA ASN A 237 23.35 15.46 -3.88
C ASN A 237 24.15 14.15 -3.89
N HIS A 238 24.89 13.86 -2.81
CA HIS A 238 25.65 12.61 -2.69
C HIS A 238 25.74 12.10 -1.25
N LEU A 239 26.14 10.84 -1.12
CA LEU A 239 26.58 10.23 0.12
C LEU A 239 27.98 9.66 -0.05
N TRP A 240 28.82 9.82 0.98
CA TRP A 240 30.04 9.05 1.09
C TRP A 240 29.76 7.71 1.77
N LEU A 241 30.17 6.63 1.09
CA LEU A 241 30.00 5.28 1.56
C LEU A 241 31.30 4.78 2.17
N PHE A 242 31.20 4.19 3.37
CA PHE A 242 32.34 3.58 4.06
C PHE A 242 32.11 2.10 4.32
N PRO A 243 33.18 1.29 4.44
CA PRO A 243 33.08 -0.16 4.60
C PRO A 243 32.79 -0.54 6.05
N THR A 244 31.69 -0.05 6.62
CA THR A 244 31.26 -0.34 8.00
C THR A 244 29.79 -0.75 8.05
N GLN A 245 29.28 -1.11 9.23
CA GLN A 245 27.83 -1.34 9.41
C GLN A 245 27.04 -0.05 9.20
N MET A 246 27.56 1.08 9.67
CA MET A 246 27.03 2.41 9.36
C MET A 246 27.63 2.91 8.05
N TRP A 247 27.34 2.21 6.96
CA TRP A 247 27.98 2.47 5.67
C TRP A 247 27.63 3.84 5.06
N ARG A 248 26.58 4.50 5.55
CA ARG A 248 26.12 5.84 5.14
C ARG A 248 25.73 6.68 6.36
N LEU A 249 25.78 8.00 6.22
CA LEU A 249 25.21 8.93 7.18
C LEU A 249 24.69 10.19 6.44
N PRO A 250 23.37 10.32 6.22
CA PRO A 250 22.78 11.45 5.51
C PRO A 250 22.91 12.80 6.25
N PRO A 251 22.84 13.95 5.55
CA PRO A 251 23.05 15.27 6.13
C PRO A 251 22.19 15.60 7.34
N HIS A 252 20.92 15.20 7.33
CA HIS A 252 20.00 15.42 8.45
C HIS A 252 20.38 14.64 9.73
N GLN A 253 21.33 13.70 9.65
CA GLN A 253 21.84 12.92 10.78
C GLN A 253 23.22 13.41 11.26
N TRP A 254 23.71 14.53 10.74
CA TRP A 254 24.98 15.13 11.17
C TRP A 254 24.82 15.95 12.46
N GLY A 255 25.93 16.48 12.97
CA GLY A 255 25.93 17.35 14.16
C GLY A 255 25.31 16.67 15.39
N ALA A 256 24.37 17.36 16.05
CA ALA A 256 23.75 16.90 17.29
C ALA A 256 23.00 15.56 17.14
N GLU A 257 22.42 15.26 15.98
CA GLU A 257 21.75 13.97 15.77
C GLU A 257 22.74 12.80 15.76
N ARG A 258 23.95 13.02 15.22
CA ARG A 258 25.03 12.02 15.26
C ARG A 258 25.47 11.72 16.68
N GLU A 259 25.46 12.71 17.57
CA GLU A 259 25.87 12.55 18.97
C GLU A 259 24.92 11.66 19.77
N LYS A 260 23.65 11.60 19.38
CA LYS A 260 22.64 10.70 20.00
C LYS A 260 22.85 9.24 19.63
N LEU A 261 23.68 8.93 18.63
CA LEU A 261 23.94 7.56 18.20
C LEU A 261 24.78 6.81 19.22
N LYS A 262 24.37 5.57 19.54
CA LYS A 262 25.16 4.67 20.40
C LYS A 262 26.57 4.41 19.87
N GLN A 263 26.73 4.39 18.54
CA GLN A 263 28.00 4.21 17.85
C GLN A 263 28.08 5.22 16.70
N PRO A 264 28.70 6.40 16.91
CA PRO A 264 28.72 7.50 15.93
C PRO A 264 29.85 7.39 14.90
N TYR A 265 30.74 6.40 15.01
CA TYR A 265 31.85 6.14 14.07
C TYR A 265 32.69 7.39 13.74
N TRP A 266 33.13 8.15 14.75
CA TRP A 266 33.81 9.44 14.57
C TRP A 266 35.05 9.43 13.65
N ALA A 267 35.74 8.29 13.53
CA ALA A 267 36.88 8.15 12.63
C ALA A 267 36.55 8.34 11.14
N TYR A 268 35.28 8.26 10.75
CA TYR A 268 34.82 8.41 9.37
C TYR A 268 34.12 9.76 9.19
N ASP A 269 34.64 10.56 8.26
CA ASP A 269 34.07 11.83 7.86
C ASP A 269 33.13 11.63 6.65
N TYR A 270 31.84 11.56 6.94
CA TYR A 270 30.78 11.38 5.93
C TYR A 270 30.49 12.66 5.13
N THR A 271 31.07 13.80 5.53
CA THR A 271 30.92 15.07 4.80
C THR A 271 31.96 15.15 3.68
N ALA A 272 33.23 14.98 4.04
CA ALA A 272 34.36 15.11 3.10
C ALA A 272 34.77 13.80 2.41
N GLY A 273 34.26 12.65 2.86
CA GLY A 273 34.60 11.36 2.24
C GLY A 273 36.01 10.90 2.55
N ARG A 274 36.50 11.16 3.76
CA ARG A 274 37.83 10.77 4.22
C ARG A 274 37.79 10.25 5.65
N LEU A 275 38.93 9.78 6.15
CA LEU A 275 39.08 9.59 7.59
C LEU A 275 39.27 10.94 8.29
N ALA A 276 38.75 11.03 9.51
CA ALA A 276 38.96 12.19 10.36
C ALA A 276 40.41 12.26 10.83
N THR A 277 40.87 13.46 11.18
CA THR A 277 42.17 13.69 11.81
C THR A 277 42.07 13.52 13.33
N THR A 278 43.21 13.31 13.99
CA THR A 278 43.23 13.16 15.46
C THR A 278 42.68 14.40 16.17
N GLY A 279 42.99 15.61 15.69
CA GLY A 279 42.50 16.86 16.26
C GLY A 279 40.97 17.01 16.16
N GLU A 280 40.39 16.56 15.05
CA GLU A 280 38.94 16.63 14.80
C GLU A 280 38.13 15.78 15.79
N ILE A 281 38.67 14.67 16.31
CA ILE A 281 37.87 13.70 17.08
C ILE A 281 38.37 13.43 18.50
N ALA A 282 39.58 13.84 18.87
CA ALA A 282 40.13 13.54 20.21
C ALA A 282 39.22 14.05 21.35
N HIS A 283 38.62 15.23 21.19
CA HIS A 283 37.71 15.81 22.19
C HIS A 283 36.44 14.98 22.42
N ARG A 284 36.05 14.13 21.46
CA ARG A 284 34.86 13.26 21.54
C ARG A 284 35.06 12.05 22.46
N TYR A 285 36.29 11.76 22.87
CA TYR A 285 36.64 10.65 23.78
C TYR A 285 36.87 11.13 25.22
N ALA A 286 36.10 12.13 25.66
CA ALA A 286 36.27 12.81 26.96
C ALA A 286 36.09 11.93 28.20
N MET A 287 35.57 10.70 28.05
CA MET A 287 35.47 9.68 29.10
C MET A 287 36.84 9.33 29.73
N TRP A 288 37.95 9.62 29.03
CA TRP A 288 39.32 9.38 29.52
C TRP A 288 39.93 10.64 30.14
N ARG A 289 40.61 10.43 31.28
CA ARG A 289 41.03 11.49 32.22
C ARG A 289 42.11 12.42 31.63
N PHE A 290 43.05 11.91 30.85
CA PHE A 290 44.18 12.70 30.33
C PHE A 290 44.06 13.01 28.82
N PRO A 291 44.47 14.21 28.36
CA PRO A 291 44.46 14.57 26.95
C PRO A 291 45.29 13.66 26.04
N SER A 292 46.42 13.13 26.55
CA SER A 292 47.28 12.16 25.86
C SER A 292 46.54 10.86 25.54
N ASP A 293 45.73 10.36 26.47
CA ASP A 293 44.92 9.14 26.28
C ASP A 293 43.87 9.34 25.19
N ARG A 294 43.21 10.51 25.17
CA ARG A 294 42.21 10.86 24.16
C ARG A 294 42.80 10.89 22.76
N GLN A 295 43.99 11.49 22.60
CA GLN A 295 44.71 11.53 21.33
C GLN A 295 45.16 10.15 20.88
N LYS A 296 45.67 9.32 21.80
CA LYS A 296 46.08 7.94 21.51
C LYS A 296 44.88 7.11 21.00
N ILE A 297 43.75 7.18 21.70
CA ILE A 297 42.53 6.47 21.31
C ILE A 297 42.02 6.93 19.94
N ALA A 298 41.99 8.23 19.69
CA ALA A 298 41.63 8.77 18.39
C ALA A 298 42.53 8.23 17.27
N LYS A 299 43.87 8.23 17.47
CA LYS A 299 44.83 7.63 16.52
C LYS A 299 44.54 6.15 16.27
N ASP A 300 44.29 5.37 17.33
CA ASP A 300 44.00 3.94 17.21
C ASP A 300 42.71 3.68 16.43
N PHE A 301 41.65 4.47 16.65
CA PHE A 301 40.40 4.34 15.89
C PHE A 301 40.56 4.70 14.42
N ILE A 302 41.34 5.75 14.10
CA ILE A 302 41.67 6.15 12.73
C ILE A 302 42.49 5.05 12.03
N ALA A 303 43.52 4.51 12.70
CA ALA A 303 44.33 3.41 12.16
C ALA A 303 43.48 2.14 11.88
N LYS A 304 42.58 1.78 12.81
CA LYS A 304 41.62 0.68 12.62
C LYS A 304 40.64 0.96 11.46
N ALA A 305 40.24 2.21 11.27
CA ALA A 305 39.39 2.60 10.16
C ALA A 305 40.11 2.49 8.81
N GLN A 306 41.37 2.94 8.74
CA GLN A 306 42.20 2.81 7.54
C GLN A 306 42.45 1.34 7.18
N ALA A 307 42.80 0.50 8.15
CA ALA A 307 42.98 -0.93 7.94
C ALA A 307 41.69 -1.59 7.40
N ARG A 308 40.51 -1.16 7.88
CA ARG A 308 39.22 -1.65 7.38
C ARG A 308 38.93 -1.20 5.96
N ILE A 309 39.28 0.04 5.59
CA ILE A 309 39.18 0.52 4.21
C ILE A 309 40.08 -0.30 3.28
N ASN A 310 41.35 -0.47 3.65
CA ASN A 310 42.30 -1.24 2.87
C ASN A 310 41.83 -2.69 2.67
N ALA A 311 41.36 -3.35 3.74
CA ALA A 311 40.84 -4.70 3.66
C ALA A 311 39.59 -4.82 2.77
N ALA A 312 38.67 -3.85 2.82
CA ALA A 312 37.48 -3.85 1.98
C ALA A 312 37.75 -3.51 0.51
N ASN A 313 38.83 -2.79 0.24
CA ASN A 313 39.29 -2.49 -1.13
C ASN A 313 40.10 -3.62 -1.74
N ALA A 314 40.73 -4.47 -0.92
CA ALA A 314 41.47 -5.65 -1.37
C ALA A 314 40.57 -6.88 -1.60
N ASP A 315 39.37 -6.91 -1.01
CA ASP A 315 38.41 -8.02 -1.13
C ASP A 315 37.17 -7.58 -1.91
N ASP A 316 37.14 -7.93 -3.20
CA ASP A 316 36.03 -7.63 -4.13
C ASP A 316 34.71 -8.25 -3.68
N ARG A 317 34.74 -9.27 -2.83
CA ARG A 317 33.55 -9.95 -2.28
C ARG A 317 33.43 -9.79 -0.78
N GLY A 318 34.07 -8.76 -0.23
CA GLY A 318 34.02 -8.44 1.18
C GLY A 318 32.59 -8.29 1.69
N ARG A 319 32.36 -8.62 2.96
CA ARG A 319 31.04 -8.63 3.60
C ARG A 319 30.23 -7.34 3.34
N VAL A 320 30.88 -6.18 3.38
CA VAL A 320 30.22 -4.88 3.16
C VAL A 320 29.82 -4.70 1.69
N ARG A 321 30.65 -5.14 0.73
CA ARG A 321 30.27 -5.12 -0.70
C ARG A 321 29.07 -6.01 -0.97
N ILE A 322 29.02 -7.21 -0.38
CA ILE A 322 27.85 -8.09 -0.48
C ILE A 322 26.59 -7.44 0.13
N MET A 323 26.72 -6.80 1.30
CA MET A 323 25.62 -6.07 1.92
C MET A 323 25.11 -4.92 1.01
N LEU A 324 26.01 -4.12 0.44
CA LEU A 324 25.66 -3.03 -0.48
C LEU A 324 25.06 -3.56 -1.79
N GLY A 325 25.56 -4.67 -2.31
CA GLY A 325 24.94 -5.35 -3.45
C GLY A 325 23.52 -5.85 -3.14
N VAL A 326 23.24 -6.33 -1.92
CA VAL A 326 21.86 -6.67 -1.51
C VAL A 326 20.97 -5.44 -1.42
N HIS A 327 21.51 -4.28 -1.03
CA HIS A 327 20.76 -3.01 -1.11
C HIS A 327 20.44 -2.64 -2.56
N ALA A 328 21.40 -2.77 -3.49
CA ALA A 328 21.18 -2.59 -4.93
C ALA A 328 20.10 -3.55 -5.46
N HIS A 329 20.15 -4.84 -5.09
CA HIS A 329 19.15 -5.84 -5.44
C HIS A 329 17.74 -5.42 -4.99
N ASN A 330 17.60 -4.92 -3.77
CA ASN A 330 16.30 -4.50 -3.25
C ASN A 330 15.80 -3.21 -3.92
N ALA A 331 16.69 -2.27 -4.26
CA ALA A 331 16.35 -1.10 -5.05
C ALA A 331 15.87 -1.50 -6.46
N PHE A 332 16.55 -2.46 -7.11
CA PHE A 332 16.08 -3.02 -8.37
C PHE A 332 14.73 -3.73 -8.24
N LEU A 333 14.48 -4.48 -7.16
CA LEU A 333 13.18 -5.07 -6.89
C LEU A 333 12.08 -3.99 -6.91
N TYR A 334 12.30 -2.85 -6.27
CA TYR A 334 11.36 -1.71 -6.31
C TYR A 334 11.11 -1.22 -7.75
N LEU A 335 12.18 -1.00 -8.52
CA LEU A 335 12.08 -0.57 -9.93
C LEU A 335 11.36 -1.62 -10.80
N PHE A 336 11.59 -2.90 -10.53
CA PHE A 336 10.91 -3.99 -11.21
C PHE A 336 9.40 -3.95 -10.95
N PHE A 337 8.95 -3.68 -9.71
CA PHE A 337 7.52 -3.46 -9.43
C PHE A 337 6.95 -2.24 -10.17
N CYS A 338 7.72 -1.16 -10.31
CA CYS A 338 7.29 0.04 -11.02
C CYS A 338 7.06 -0.23 -12.51
N ASN A 339 8.00 -0.96 -13.14
CA ASN A 339 7.98 -1.20 -14.58
C ASN A 339 7.07 -2.36 -15.00
N THR A 340 6.80 -3.31 -14.10
CA THR A 340 5.99 -4.50 -14.42
C THR A 340 4.59 -4.45 -13.85
N GLY A 341 4.35 -3.60 -12.85
CA GLY A 341 3.10 -3.57 -12.12
C GLY A 341 2.69 -4.94 -11.59
N ILE A 342 3.64 -5.82 -11.24
CA ILE A 342 3.35 -7.21 -10.81
C ILE A 342 2.88 -7.27 -9.34
N ASN A 343 2.16 -8.34 -8.98
CA ASN A 343 1.79 -8.57 -7.57
C ASN A 343 2.97 -9.15 -6.80
N GLU A 344 3.16 -8.72 -5.56
CA GLU A 344 4.30 -9.18 -4.73
C GLU A 344 4.34 -10.70 -4.59
N SER A 345 3.20 -11.34 -4.34
CA SER A 345 3.17 -12.81 -4.24
C SER A 345 3.58 -13.52 -5.53
N VAL A 346 3.45 -12.88 -6.69
CA VAL A 346 3.85 -13.46 -7.98
C VAL A 346 5.34 -13.18 -8.21
N ALA A 347 5.82 -11.96 -7.91
CA ALA A 347 7.25 -11.62 -8.00
C ALA A 347 8.14 -12.55 -7.18
N ARG A 348 7.66 -13.01 -6.01
CA ARG A 348 8.36 -13.95 -5.13
C ARG A 348 8.56 -15.35 -5.73
N GLU A 349 7.76 -15.72 -6.74
CA GLU A 349 7.76 -17.04 -7.38
C GLU A 349 8.24 -16.95 -8.83
N ILE A 350 8.92 -15.86 -9.24
CA ILE A 350 9.53 -15.78 -10.55
C ILE A 350 10.80 -16.61 -10.52
N GLU A 351 10.87 -17.62 -11.38
CA GLU A 351 12.07 -18.41 -11.61
C GLU A 351 12.87 -17.86 -12.79
N THR A 352 14.19 -18.10 -12.75
CA THR A 352 15.12 -17.73 -13.81
C THR A 352 16.33 -18.67 -13.77
N ASP A 353 16.85 -18.98 -14.95
CA ASP A 353 18.16 -19.59 -15.15
C ASP A 353 19.32 -18.59 -14.93
N GLY A 354 19.02 -17.29 -14.88
CA GLY A 354 19.98 -16.21 -14.65
C GLY A 354 20.61 -15.67 -15.93
N GLU A 355 20.19 -16.13 -17.10
CA GLU A 355 20.73 -15.72 -18.39
C GLU A 355 19.70 -14.94 -19.19
N ILE A 356 20.15 -13.87 -19.87
CA ILE A 356 19.33 -13.07 -20.76
C ILE A 356 20.17 -12.78 -22.01
N ASP A 357 19.70 -13.26 -23.16
CA ASP A 357 20.36 -12.97 -24.43
C ASP A 357 20.31 -11.46 -24.71
N MET A 358 21.45 -10.91 -25.17
CA MET A 358 21.60 -9.52 -25.58
C MET A 358 20.61 -9.14 -26.69
N ALA A 359 20.26 -10.08 -27.58
CA ALA A 359 19.27 -9.86 -28.64
C ALA A 359 17.81 -9.83 -28.14
N THR A 360 17.55 -10.24 -26.89
CA THR A 360 16.19 -10.27 -26.34
C THR A 360 15.67 -8.84 -26.14
N LEU A 361 14.65 -8.46 -26.92
CA LEU A 361 14.02 -7.13 -26.83
C LEU A 361 13.05 -7.02 -25.65
N ASN A 362 12.37 -8.10 -25.28
CA ASN A 362 11.46 -8.14 -24.14
C ASN A 362 11.58 -9.50 -23.43
N GLN A 363 12.09 -9.50 -22.20
CA GLN A 363 12.17 -10.73 -21.41
C GLN A 363 10.78 -11.16 -20.93
N GLN A 364 10.47 -12.44 -21.05
CA GLN A 364 9.27 -13.02 -20.46
C GLN A 364 9.61 -13.95 -19.30
N TYR A 365 8.83 -13.86 -18.23
CA TYR A 365 8.89 -14.77 -17.09
C TYR A 365 7.56 -15.48 -16.91
N ARG A 366 7.61 -16.75 -16.50
CA ARG A 366 6.42 -17.53 -16.13
C ARG A 366 6.30 -17.58 -14.61
N SER A 367 5.08 -17.42 -14.10
CA SER A 367 4.78 -17.58 -12.67
C SER A 367 3.32 -17.96 -12.43
N LEU A 368 2.98 -18.34 -11.19
CA LEU A 368 1.65 -18.87 -10.83
C LEU A 368 0.83 -17.85 -10.02
N LYS A 369 -0.38 -17.53 -10.50
CA LYS A 369 -1.35 -16.71 -9.75
C LYS A 369 -2.36 -17.60 -9.04
N PHE A 370 -1.93 -18.16 -7.91
CA PHE A 370 -2.76 -19.03 -7.05
C PHE A 370 -4.14 -18.44 -6.64
N ARG A 371 -4.27 -17.12 -6.48
CA ARG A 371 -5.58 -16.49 -6.14
C ARG A 371 -6.61 -16.58 -7.28
N ALA A 372 -6.19 -17.01 -8.47
CA ALA A 372 -7.03 -17.26 -9.63
C ALA A 372 -6.96 -18.74 -10.02
N GLY A 373 -7.00 -19.64 -9.03
CA GLY A 373 -6.99 -21.10 -9.26
C GLY A 373 -5.67 -21.65 -9.79
N GLY A 374 -4.53 -21.04 -9.46
CA GLY A 374 -3.22 -21.51 -9.93
C GLY A 374 -2.91 -21.17 -11.39
N LYS A 375 -3.67 -20.25 -12.02
CA LYS A 375 -3.44 -19.85 -13.42
C LYS A 375 -1.98 -19.44 -13.68
N LEU A 376 -1.37 -20.04 -14.71
CA LEU A 376 -0.06 -19.65 -15.22
C LEU A 376 -0.16 -18.25 -15.85
N ILE A 377 0.81 -17.40 -15.53
CA ILE A 377 0.89 -16.05 -16.06
C ILE A 377 2.25 -15.82 -16.68
N ALA A 378 2.24 -15.28 -17.90
CA ALA A 378 3.41 -14.68 -18.53
C ALA A 378 3.51 -13.21 -18.11
N LEU A 379 4.65 -12.84 -17.55
CA LEU A 379 5.04 -11.46 -17.30
C LEU A 379 6.00 -11.03 -18.40
N THR A 380 5.74 -9.90 -19.04
CA THR A 380 6.67 -9.29 -19.99
C THR A 380 7.35 -8.10 -19.33
N VAL A 381 8.68 -8.06 -19.38
CA VAL A 381 9.46 -6.89 -18.95
C VAL A 381 9.55 -5.91 -20.13
N PRO A 382 9.25 -4.61 -19.93
CA PRO A 382 9.32 -3.62 -21.00
C PRO A 382 10.73 -3.48 -21.57
N ALA A 383 10.84 -3.30 -22.89
CA ALA A 383 12.10 -3.06 -23.59
C ALA A 383 12.93 -1.91 -22.98
N THR A 384 12.26 -0.84 -22.53
CA THR A 384 12.90 0.32 -21.89
C THR A 384 13.59 -0.04 -20.57
N PHE A 385 13.17 -1.11 -19.90
CA PHE A 385 13.74 -1.56 -18.62
C PHE A 385 14.76 -2.70 -18.78
N MET A 386 14.93 -3.23 -20.00
CA MET A 386 15.88 -4.32 -20.27
C MET A 386 17.34 -4.00 -19.91
N PRO A 387 17.88 -2.78 -20.14
CA PRO A 387 19.24 -2.44 -19.72
C PRO A 387 19.45 -2.63 -18.21
N SER A 388 18.50 -2.16 -17.39
CA SER A 388 18.54 -2.33 -15.94
C SER A 388 18.41 -3.79 -15.54
N LEU A 389 17.56 -4.57 -16.23
CA LEU A 389 17.42 -6.01 -15.97
C LEU A 389 18.71 -6.79 -16.26
N ARG A 390 19.41 -6.49 -17.36
CA ARG A 390 20.69 -7.12 -17.68
C ARG A 390 21.75 -6.79 -16.61
N ARG A 391 21.86 -5.51 -16.23
CA ARG A 391 22.76 -5.09 -15.13
C ARG A 391 22.39 -5.78 -13.80
N PHE A 392 21.10 -6.00 -13.55
CA PHE A 392 20.65 -6.76 -12.40
C PHE A 392 21.06 -8.24 -12.47
N MET A 393 21.07 -8.87 -13.65
CA MET A 393 21.56 -10.25 -13.78
C MET A 393 23.05 -10.37 -13.45
N ASP A 394 23.86 -9.37 -13.81
CA ASP A 394 25.26 -9.32 -13.41
C ASP A 394 25.42 -9.16 -11.89
N LEU A 395 24.63 -8.25 -11.28
CA LEU A 395 24.54 -8.12 -9.82
C LEU A 395 24.10 -9.43 -9.16
N ARG A 396 23.12 -10.12 -9.76
CA ARG A 396 22.60 -11.40 -9.27
C ARG A 396 23.69 -12.46 -9.26
N ARG A 397 24.42 -12.60 -10.38
CA ARG A 397 25.57 -13.50 -10.54
C ARG A 397 26.65 -13.18 -9.52
N TYR A 398 26.97 -11.89 -9.34
CA TYR A 398 27.89 -11.42 -8.31
C TYR A 398 27.42 -11.83 -6.90
N LEU A 399 26.17 -11.59 -6.52
CA LEU A 399 25.67 -11.91 -5.17
C LEU A 399 25.61 -13.41 -4.89
N LEU A 400 25.27 -14.22 -5.89
CA LEU A 400 25.21 -15.67 -5.76
C LEU A 400 26.61 -16.32 -5.76
N GLY A 401 27.56 -15.75 -6.50
CA GLY A 401 28.86 -16.36 -6.74
C GLY A 401 28.67 -17.75 -7.36
N VAL A 402 29.21 -18.79 -6.72
CA VAL A 402 29.10 -20.18 -7.19
C VAL A 402 27.78 -20.86 -6.84
N LYS A 403 26.88 -20.20 -6.10
CA LYS A 403 25.64 -20.81 -5.60
C LYS A 403 24.55 -20.77 -6.67
N SER A 404 23.96 -21.92 -6.97
CA SER A 404 22.72 -21.96 -7.78
C SER A 404 21.50 -21.63 -6.92
N PHE A 405 20.61 -20.80 -7.44
CA PHE A 405 19.33 -20.48 -6.81
C PHE A 405 18.28 -20.20 -7.90
N PRO A 406 17.06 -20.78 -7.83
CA PRO A 406 16.12 -20.74 -8.95
C PRO A 406 15.32 -19.44 -9.06
N TYR A 407 15.11 -18.70 -7.97
CA TYR A 407 14.26 -17.51 -8.02
C TYR A 407 15.03 -16.26 -8.47
N LEU A 408 14.35 -15.39 -9.23
CA LEU A 408 14.88 -14.11 -9.71
C LEU A 408 15.32 -13.22 -8.55
N PHE A 409 14.47 -13.12 -7.53
CA PHE A 409 14.73 -12.34 -6.32
C PHE A 409 14.97 -13.23 -5.10
N PHE A 410 15.96 -12.87 -4.29
CA PHE A 410 16.32 -13.62 -3.10
C PHE A 410 16.77 -12.72 -1.94
N THR A 411 16.97 -13.34 -0.78
CA THR A 411 17.57 -12.72 0.40
C THR A 411 18.73 -13.57 0.91
N LEU A 412 19.77 -12.90 1.39
CA LEU A 412 20.94 -13.51 2.04
C LEU A 412 20.85 -13.44 3.59
N GLY A 413 19.66 -13.13 4.13
CA GLY A 413 19.45 -13.03 5.57
C GLY A 413 19.95 -11.74 6.22
N PRO A 414 19.80 -11.60 7.55
CA PRO A 414 20.11 -10.36 8.28
C PRO A 414 21.60 -10.02 8.33
N ASN A 415 22.48 -11.01 8.12
CA ASN A 415 23.94 -10.81 8.08
C ASN A 415 24.53 -10.90 6.67
N HIS A 416 23.70 -11.08 5.64
CA HIS A 416 24.10 -11.22 4.23
C HIS A 416 25.08 -12.37 3.92
N VAL A 417 25.19 -13.35 4.83
CA VAL A 417 26.07 -14.52 4.72
C VAL A 417 25.32 -15.84 4.58
N MET A 418 23.98 -15.83 4.70
CA MET A 418 23.21 -17.06 4.61
C MET A 418 23.15 -17.57 3.16
N PHE A 419 22.91 -18.88 3.01
CA PHE A 419 22.51 -19.44 1.72
C PHE A 419 21.26 -18.68 1.20
N PRO A 420 21.18 -18.39 -0.11
CA PRO A 420 20.05 -17.68 -0.69
C PRO A 420 18.71 -18.31 -0.32
N LYS A 421 17.76 -17.47 0.10
CA LYS A 421 16.39 -17.86 0.40
C LYS A 421 15.42 -17.01 -0.40
N ARG A 422 14.23 -17.53 -0.64
CA ARG A 422 13.15 -16.78 -1.30
C ARG A 422 12.84 -15.53 -0.49
N ILE A 423 12.61 -14.41 -1.17
CA ILE A 423 12.20 -13.16 -0.51
C ILE A 423 10.89 -13.37 0.29
N ARG A 424 10.83 -12.75 1.47
CA ARG A 424 9.65 -12.82 2.37
C ARG A 424 8.58 -11.83 1.91
N SER A 425 7.36 -12.03 2.39
CA SER A 425 6.31 -11.01 2.27
C SER A 425 6.73 -9.73 2.99
N GLY A 426 6.42 -8.57 2.40
CA GLY A 426 6.81 -7.26 2.92
C GLY A 426 8.23 -6.84 2.53
N ALA A 427 8.83 -7.40 1.48
CA ALA A 427 10.21 -7.06 1.09
C ALA A 427 10.39 -5.56 0.79
N LEU A 428 9.44 -4.94 0.08
CA LEU A 428 9.45 -3.49 -0.17
C LEU A 428 9.25 -2.66 1.11
N GLN A 429 8.44 -3.16 2.04
CA GLN A 429 8.26 -2.50 3.33
C GLN A 429 9.56 -2.49 4.14
N ALA A 430 10.30 -3.59 4.10
CA ALA A 430 11.60 -3.71 4.74
C ALA A 430 12.66 -2.82 4.06
N LEU A 431 12.66 -2.72 2.72
CA LEU A 431 13.49 -1.76 1.99
C LEU A 431 13.20 -0.33 2.45
N TYR A 432 11.93 0.06 2.52
CA TYR A 432 11.53 1.38 2.99
C TYR A 432 12.04 1.65 4.42
N GLN A 433 11.76 0.75 5.36
CA GLN A 433 12.11 0.90 6.79
C GLN A 433 13.61 0.88 7.05
N ASN A 434 14.39 0.10 6.31
CA ASN A 434 15.81 -0.11 6.60
C ASN A 434 16.74 0.78 5.77
N LEU A 435 16.24 1.30 4.63
CA LEU A 435 17.06 2.08 3.70
C LEU A 435 16.45 3.45 3.40
N LEU A 436 15.27 3.48 2.78
CA LEU A 436 14.74 4.71 2.18
C LEU A 436 14.40 5.76 3.24
N CYS A 437 13.67 5.40 4.30
CA CYS A 437 13.28 6.37 5.34
C CYS A 437 14.46 6.92 6.15
N ALA A 438 15.59 6.20 6.15
CA ALA A 438 16.82 6.67 6.78
C ALA A 438 17.56 7.68 5.89
N ILE A 439 17.40 7.62 4.57
CA ILE A 439 17.97 8.60 3.62
C ILE A 439 17.04 9.81 3.53
N ASP A 440 15.75 9.56 3.36
CA ASP A 440 14.71 10.57 3.26
C ASP A 440 13.57 10.27 4.25
N PRO A 441 13.56 10.94 5.41
CA PRO A 441 12.50 10.80 6.40
C PRO A 441 11.12 11.32 5.94
N GLN A 442 11.08 12.18 4.91
CA GLN A 442 9.83 12.75 4.40
C GLN A 442 9.12 11.81 3.40
N LEU A 443 9.84 10.82 2.87
CA LEU A 443 9.28 9.88 1.91
C LEU A 443 8.11 9.11 2.55
N PRO A 444 6.90 9.12 1.97
CA PRO A 444 5.76 8.40 2.54
C PRO A 444 5.98 6.90 2.52
N ARG A 445 5.30 6.18 3.41
CA ARG A 445 5.41 4.71 3.49
C ARG A 445 4.97 4.03 2.20
N ILE A 446 5.90 3.31 1.55
CA ILE A 446 5.66 2.62 0.27
C ILE A 446 5.57 1.11 0.46
N GLY A 447 4.34 0.59 0.58
CA GLY A 447 4.07 -0.85 0.54
C GLY A 447 3.75 -1.34 -0.88
N SER A 448 3.86 -2.66 -1.11
CA SER A 448 3.59 -3.28 -2.41
C SER A 448 2.19 -2.96 -2.98
N ARG A 449 1.17 -2.83 -2.11
CA ARG A 449 -0.19 -2.45 -2.53
C ARG A 449 -0.26 -0.99 -3.00
N LYS A 450 0.34 -0.06 -2.26
CA LYS A 450 0.34 1.37 -2.59
C LYS A 450 1.17 1.65 -3.85
N LEU A 451 2.33 1.01 -3.96
CA LEU A 451 3.16 1.09 -5.16
C LEU A 451 2.40 0.60 -6.39
N ARG A 452 1.76 -0.57 -6.29
CA ARG A 452 0.95 -1.13 -7.37
C ARG A 452 -0.24 -0.24 -7.75
N ALA A 453 -0.89 0.41 -6.78
CA ALA A 453 -1.95 1.37 -7.07
C ALA A 453 -1.41 2.60 -7.81
N SER A 454 -0.23 3.09 -7.44
CA SER A 454 0.44 4.23 -8.10
C SER A 454 0.85 3.90 -9.53
N VAL A 455 1.37 2.70 -9.76
CA VAL A 455 1.66 2.20 -11.12
C VAL A 455 0.37 2.07 -11.93
N ALA A 456 -0.68 1.51 -11.34
CA ALA A 456 -1.97 1.38 -12.02
C ALA A 456 -2.51 2.74 -12.46
N ASP A 457 -2.49 3.70 -11.54
CA ASP A 457 -2.89 5.08 -11.77
C ASP A 457 -2.07 5.76 -12.87
N TRP A 458 -0.73 5.62 -12.84
CA TRP A 458 0.14 6.13 -13.90
C TRP A 458 -0.18 5.52 -15.26
N TYR A 459 -0.36 4.19 -15.35
CA TYR A 459 -0.73 3.54 -16.61
C TYR A 459 -2.11 3.97 -17.10
N GLN A 460 -3.09 4.18 -16.21
CA GLN A 460 -4.42 4.68 -16.57
C GLN A 460 -4.36 6.10 -17.14
N ARG A 461 -3.47 6.95 -16.62
CA ARG A 461 -3.28 8.32 -17.11
C ARG A 461 -2.62 8.41 -18.50
N HIS A 462 -1.88 7.37 -18.91
CA HIS A 462 -1.07 7.42 -20.14
C HIS A 462 -1.45 6.34 -21.18
N HIS A 463 -2.33 5.39 -20.83
CA HIS A 463 -2.68 4.25 -21.68
C HIS A 463 -4.13 3.77 -21.49
N ASP A 464 -4.70 3.15 -22.53
CA ASP A 464 -6.06 2.60 -22.50
C ASP A 464 -6.27 1.49 -21.45
N ALA A 465 -7.53 1.31 -21.03
CA ALA A 465 -7.93 0.32 -20.03
C ALA A 465 -7.53 -1.13 -20.37
N SER A 466 -7.48 -1.49 -21.67
CA SER A 466 -7.05 -2.83 -22.11
C SER A 466 -5.53 -3.04 -21.91
N VAL A 467 -4.71 -2.03 -22.23
CA VAL A 467 -3.25 -2.06 -22.02
C VAL A 467 -2.94 -2.12 -20.53
N THR A 468 -3.60 -1.27 -19.74
CA THR A 468 -3.50 -1.25 -18.28
C THR A 468 -3.90 -2.61 -17.67
N ALA A 469 -4.98 -3.24 -18.15
CA ALA A 469 -5.41 -4.54 -17.66
C ALA A 469 -4.38 -5.65 -17.94
N LYS A 470 -3.75 -5.63 -19.13
CA LYS A 470 -2.67 -6.57 -19.50
C LYS A 470 -1.44 -6.41 -18.61
N VAL A 471 -0.94 -5.18 -18.44
CA VAL A 471 0.24 -4.89 -17.59
C VAL A 471 -0.04 -5.28 -16.14
N LEU A 472 -1.21 -4.89 -15.60
CA LEU A 472 -1.58 -5.22 -14.23
C LEU A 472 -2.08 -6.65 -14.06
N GLN A 473 -2.21 -7.46 -15.10
CA GLN A 473 -2.71 -8.84 -15.00
C GLN A 473 -4.09 -8.92 -14.28
N ASN A 474 -4.97 -7.95 -14.54
CA ASN A 474 -6.34 -7.87 -14.03
C ASN A 474 -7.35 -8.13 -15.16
N SER A 475 -8.63 -8.35 -14.84
CA SER A 475 -9.66 -8.34 -15.89
C SER A 475 -9.91 -6.90 -16.36
N GLU A 476 -10.22 -6.72 -17.64
CA GLU A 476 -10.57 -5.40 -18.19
C GLU A 476 -11.72 -4.75 -17.42
N GLN A 477 -12.73 -5.54 -17.01
CA GLN A 477 -13.85 -5.05 -16.21
C GLN A 477 -13.39 -4.46 -14.86
N THR A 478 -12.38 -5.04 -14.22
CA THR A 478 -11.83 -4.51 -12.96
C THR A 478 -11.09 -3.21 -13.19
N THR A 479 -10.38 -3.10 -14.32
CA THR A 479 -9.66 -1.88 -14.70
C THR A 479 -10.62 -0.76 -15.10
N ARG A 480 -11.65 -1.05 -15.90
CA ARG A 480 -12.71 -0.09 -16.29
C ARG A 480 -13.43 0.47 -15.08
N LYS A 481 -13.88 -0.38 -14.14
CA LYS A 481 -14.48 0.07 -12.87
C LYS A 481 -13.61 1.03 -12.07
N ARG A 482 -12.29 0.93 -12.17
CA ARG A 482 -11.34 1.84 -11.50
C ARG A 482 -11.09 3.10 -12.32
N TYR A 483 -11.03 2.97 -13.63
CA TYR A 483 -10.92 4.09 -14.57
C TYR A 483 -12.14 5.01 -14.46
N ASP A 484 -13.34 4.43 -14.44
CA ASP A 484 -14.61 5.16 -14.34
C ASP A 484 -14.83 5.84 -12.98
N ALA A 485 -14.10 5.39 -11.95
CA ALA A 485 -14.13 5.92 -10.59
C ALA A 485 -13.20 7.13 -10.38
N GLY A 486 -12.22 7.36 -11.27
CA GLY A 486 -11.22 8.44 -11.14
C GLY A 486 -10.22 8.24 -9.99
N SER A 487 -9.10 8.97 -10.03
CA SER A 487 -8.16 9.07 -8.90
C SER A 487 -8.45 10.35 -8.10
N VAL A 488 -8.25 10.30 -6.77
CA VAL A 488 -8.45 11.47 -5.88
C VAL A 488 -7.55 12.64 -6.27
N THR A 489 -6.38 12.36 -6.85
CA THR A 489 -5.41 13.36 -7.28
C THR A 489 -5.87 14.05 -8.57
N ASP A 490 -6.36 13.28 -9.56
CA ASP A 490 -6.91 13.83 -10.81
C ASP A 490 -8.11 14.73 -10.53
N HIS A 491 -9.02 14.28 -9.65
CA HIS A 491 -10.17 15.08 -9.25
C HIS A 491 -9.77 16.43 -8.61
N ARG A 492 -8.71 16.46 -7.80
CA ARG A 492 -8.27 17.70 -7.14
C ARG A 492 -7.59 18.69 -8.07
N GLU A 493 -6.70 18.22 -8.95
CA GLU A 493 -5.95 19.09 -9.87
C GLU A 493 -6.86 19.63 -10.98
N GLU A 494 -7.72 18.78 -11.56
CA GLU A 494 -8.69 19.20 -12.59
C GLU A 494 -9.73 20.17 -12.03
N LEU A 495 -10.32 19.87 -10.86
CA LEU A 495 -11.30 20.76 -10.21
C LEU A 495 -10.67 22.11 -9.82
N SER A 496 -9.41 22.13 -9.38
CA SER A 496 -8.73 23.38 -8.99
C SER A 496 -8.45 24.30 -10.19
N LEU A 497 -7.94 23.74 -11.30
CA LEU A 497 -7.71 24.49 -12.54
C LEU A 497 -9.03 25.00 -13.14
N PHE A 498 -10.08 24.19 -13.04
CA PHE A 498 -11.43 24.52 -13.50
C PHE A 498 -12.09 25.62 -12.67
N LEU A 499 -12.05 25.54 -11.34
CA LEU A 499 -12.57 26.57 -10.43
C LEU A 499 -11.84 27.91 -10.58
N HIS A 500 -10.53 27.88 -10.91
CA HIS A 500 -9.78 29.08 -11.24
C HIS A 500 -10.33 29.77 -12.52
N SER A 501 -10.64 29.00 -13.57
CA SER A 501 -11.26 29.50 -14.81
C SER A 501 -12.66 30.10 -14.56
N VAL A 502 -13.48 29.45 -13.73
CA VAL A 502 -14.79 29.99 -13.28
C VAL A 502 -14.60 31.33 -12.56
N SER A 503 -13.62 31.40 -11.66
CA SER A 503 -13.32 32.62 -10.91
C SER A 503 -12.90 33.79 -11.81
N ALA A 504 -12.05 33.53 -12.80
CA ALA A 504 -11.61 34.54 -13.76
C ALA A 504 -12.78 35.06 -14.62
N SER A 505 -13.64 34.15 -15.10
CA SER A 505 -14.82 34.49 -15.89
C SER A 505 -15.81 35.33 -15.08
N ALA A 506 -16.11 34.91 -13.85
CA ALA A 506 -16.97 35.67 -12.94
C ALA A 506 -16.47 37.11 -12.71
N LYS A 507 -15.15 37.32 -12.55
CA LYS A 507 -14.57 38.67 -12.37
C LYS A 507 -14.79 39.60 -13.57
N ARG A 508 -14.85 39.07 -14.79
CA ARG A 508 -15.07 39.86 -16.02
C ARG A 508 -16.54 40.17 -16.31
N GLN A 509 -17.46 39.51 -15.61
CA GLN A 509 -18.91 39.73 -15.74
C GLN A 509 -19.31 41.19 -15.47
N ARG A 510 -20.08 41.81 -16.37
CA ARG A 510 -20.57 43.18 -16.20
C ARG A 510 -21.94 43.21 -15.49
N VAL A 511 -22.16 44.23 -14.66
CA VAL A 511 -23.45 44.55 -14.02
C VAL A 511 -23.86 45.97 -14.43
N ILE A 512 -25.13 46.16 -14.79
CA ILE A 512 -25.71 47.44 -15.21
C ILE A 512 -26.98 47.75 -14.42
N SER A 513 -27.39 49.02 -14.39
CA SER A 513 -28.67 49.44 -13.80
C SER A 513 -29.86 49.12 -14.72
N LYS A 514 -31.05 48.91 -14.15
CA LYS A 514 -32.30 48.62 -14.89
C LYS A 514 -32.67 49.72 -15.91
N ALA A 515 -32.26 50.97 -15.69
CA ALA A 515 -32.55 52.10 -16.59
C ALA A 515 -31.80 52.05 -17.94
N VAL A 516 -30.78 51.18 -18.08
CA VAL A 516 -29.90 51.12 -19.26
C VAL A 516 -30.31 50.00 -20.24
N VAL A 517 -31.34 49.20 -19.89
CA VAL A 517 -31.73 47.97 -20.61
C VAL A 517 -32.75 48.26 -21.72
N ALA A 518 -32.47 49.23 -22.61
CA ALA A 518 -33.46 49.66 -23.61
C ALA A 518 -33.62 48.66 -24.79
N ASP A 519 -32.57 47.92 -25.17
CA ASP A 519 -32.56 47.09 -26.40
C ASP A 519 -32.02 45.64 -26.21
N ALA A 520 -31.84 45.15 -24.97
CA ALA A 520 -31.22 43.85 -24.71
C ALA A 520 -32.25 42.74 -24.44
N ARG A 521 -32.02 41.53 -24.98
CA ARG A 521 -32.93 40.37 -24.79
C ARG A 521 -32.78 39.81 -23.38
N PRO A 522 -33.86 39.72 -22.57
CA PRO A 522 -33.76 39.11 -21.24
C PRO A 522 -33.46 37.61 -21.34
N LEU A 523 -32.67 37.11 -20.39
CA LEU A 523 -32.30 35.70 -20.26
C LEU A 523 -33.07 35.04 -19.12
N GLU A 524 -33.38 33.75 -19.26
CA GLU A 524 -34.08 32.98 -18.22
C GLU A 524 -33.14 32.65 -17.06
N GLU A 525 -31.85 32.42 -17.35
CA GLU A 525 -30.75 32.22 -16.40
C GLU A 525 -30.26 33.51 -15.70
N GLY A 526 -30.97 34.62 -15.90
CA GLY A 526 -30.64 35.94 -15.37
C GLY A 526 -29.64 36.71 -16.23
N GLY A 527 -29.84 38.01 -16.33
CA GLY A 527 -29.12 38.92 -17.21
C GLY A 527 -29.90 39.25 -18.47
N SER A 528 -29.29 40.11 -19.28
CA SER A 528 -29.73 40.43 -20.64
C SER A 528 -28.59 40.20 -21.62
N CYS A 529 -28.95 39.90 -22.87
CA CYS A 529 -28.02 39.65 -23.97
C CYS A 529 -28.10 40.77 -25.01
N ASP A 530 -26.96 41.37 -25.33
CA ASP A 530 -26.82 42.42 -26.34
C ASP A 530 -26.28 41.92 -27.70
N GLY A 531 -25.99 40.62 -27.82
CA GLY A 531 -25.35 40.00 -28.99
C GLY A 531 -25.88 38.61 -29.34
N PHE A 532 -27.20 38.42 -29.28
CA PHE A 532 -27.82 37.10 -29.51
C PHE A 532 -27.45 36.53 -30.90
N GLY A 533 -27.07 35.25 -30.95
CA GLY A 533 -26.61 34.57 -32.17
C GLY A 533 -25.10 34.64 -32.42
N HIS A 534 -24.37 35.47 -31.66
CA HIS A 534 -22.91 35.65 -31.78
C HIS A 534 -22.22 35.35 -30.43
N PRO A 535 -22.13 34.08 -30.01
CA PRO A 535 -21.57 33.73 -28.71
C PRO A 535 -20.04 33.96 -28.68
N GLU A 536 -19.57 34.74 -27.72
CA GLU A 536 -18.14 34.99 -27.48
C GLU A 536 -17.76 34.59 -26.05
N ALA A 537 -16.62 33.91 -25.89
CA ALA A 537 -16.14 33.47 -24.59
C ALA A 537 -15.60 34.62 -23.74
N LEU A 538 -16.08 34.71 -22.49
CA LEU A 538 -15.68 35.75 -21.54
C LEU A 538 -14.20 35.63 -21.07
N ALA A 539 -13.56 34.48 -21.31
CA ALA A 539 -12.15 34.22 -21.02
C ALA A 539 -11.53 33.19 -21.99
N ASP A 540 -10.20 33.19 -22.10
CA ASP A 540 -9.43 32.30 -23.01
C ASP A 540 -9.68 30.80 -22.76
N ARG A 541 -9.95 30.45 -21.50
CA ARG A 541 -10.41 29.11 -21.11
C ARG A 541 -11.69 29.25 -20.30
N VAL A 542 -12.79 28.73 -20.84
CA VAL A 542 -14.10 28.66 -20.19
C VAL A 542 -14.53 27.20 -19.99
N PRO A 543 -15.20 26.89 -18.87
CA PRO A 543 -15.75 25.56 -18.57
C PRO A 543 -16.67 24.99 -19.64
N VAL A 544 -17.59 25.82 -20.10
CA VAL A 544 -18.61 25.50 -21.11
C VAL A 544 -18.45 26.53 -22.22
N LYS A 545 -18.29 26.05 -23.46
CA LYS A 545 -18.20 26.95 -24.62
C LYS A 545 -19.56 27.63 -24.82
N PRO A 546 -19.61 28.97 -24.85
CA PRO A 546 -20.84 29.69 -25.13
C PRO A 546 -21.44 29.24 -26.45
N ASN A 547 -22.73 28.92 -26.40
CA ASN A 547 -23.53 28.64 -27.57
C ASN A 547 -24.93 29.21 -27.29
N CYS A 548 -25.55 29.88 -28.27
CA CYS A 548 -26.88 30.47 -28.08
C CYS A 548 -28.02 29.44 -28.06
N LYS A 549 -27.71 28.14 -27.87
CA LYS A 549 -28.67 27.03 -27.86
C LYS A 549 -28.92 26.50 -26.45
N ASP A 550 -27.93 26.61 -25.56
CA ASP A 550 -27.96 26.11 -24.19
C ASP A 550 -27.72 27.27 -23.21
N SER A 551 -28.63 27.40 -22.24
CA SER A 551 -28.56 28.36 -21.13
C SER A 551 -27.26 28.28 -20.33
N GLN A 552 -26.60 27.10 -20.24
CA GLN A 552 -25.32 26.96 -19.55
C GLN A 552 -24.18 27.70 -20.27
N GLY A 553 -24.27 27.81 -21.60
CA GLY A 553 -23.29 28.53 -22.41
C GLY A 553 -23.34 30.05 -22.18
N CYS A 554 -24.52 30.61 -21.88
CA CYS A 554 -24.68 32.04 -21.62
C CYS A 554 -23.94 32.51 -20.37
N LEU A 555 -23.78 31.65 -19.34
CA LEU A 555 -23.10 31.98 -18.08
C LEU A 555 -21.63 32.41 -18.28
N PHE A 556 -21.00 31.98 -19.37
CA PHE A 556 -19.61 32.23 -19.71
C PHE A 556 -19.45 33.09 -20.98
N CYS A 557 -20.51 33.79 -21.40
CA CYS A 557 -20.53 34.63 -22.60
C CYS A 557 -20.23 36.10 -22.29
N THR A 558 -19.48 36.79 -23.15
CA THR A 558 -19.18 38.23 -23.03
C THR A 558 -20.43 39.10 -23.18
N HIS A 559 -21.40 38.65 -23.98
CA HIS A 559 -22.65 39.37 -24.27
C HIS A 559 -23.71 39.24 -23.18
N ARG A 560 -23.52 38.37 -22.18
CA ARG A 560 -24.40 38.32 -21.01
C ARG A 560 -24.03 39.48 -20.09
N VAL A 561 -24.99 40.33 -19.75
CA VAL A 561 -24.83 41.43 -18.80
C VAL A 561 -25.87 41.28 -17.69
N LEU A 562 -25.45 41.35 -16.43
CA LEU A 562 -26.38 41.24 -15.30
C LEU A 562 -27.06 42.58 -15.04
N VAL A 563 -28.35 42.56 -14.76
CA VAL A 563 -29.12 43.74 -14.37
C VAL A 563 -29.24 43.77 -12.85
N ALA A 564 -28.91 44.90 -12.24
CA ALA A 564 -29.03 45.08 -10.79
C ALA A 564 -30.49 45.30 -10.38
N CYS A 565 -31.29 44.24 -10.38
CA CYS A 565 -32.69 44.23 -9.96
C CYS A 565 -33.06 42.92 -9.26
N GLU A 566 -34.22 42.90 -8.60
CA GLU A 566 -34.71 41.71 -7.90
C GLU A 566 -34.93 40.52 -8.84
N GLU A 567 -35.49 40.75 -10.03
CA GLU A 567 -35.78 39.70 -11.00
C GLU A 567 -34.51 38.90 -11.38
N ASP A 568 -33.43 39.60 -11.71
CA ASP A 568 -32.16 38.96 -12.06
C ASP A 568 -31.49 38.29 -10.87
N ALA A 569 -31.52 38.92 -9.69
CA ALA A 569 -31.04 38.28 -8.47
C ALA A 569 -31.82 36.99 -8.18
N ARG A 570 -33.14 36.98 -8.35
CA ARG A 570 -34.00 35.84 -8.09
C ARG A 570 -33.79 34.73 -9.11
N LYS A 571 -33.61 35.06 -10.39
CA LYS A 571 -33.26 34.08 -11.45
C LYS A 571 -31.92 33.40 -11.16
N VAL A 572 -30.87 34.17 -10.86
CA VAL A 572 -29.54 33.62 -10.57
C VAL A 572 -29.55 32.77 -9.29
N ALA A 573 -30.24 33.22 -8.23
CA ALA A 573 -30.40 32.45 -7.00
C ALA A 573 -31.21 31.16 -7.22
N SER A 574 -32.28 31.21 -8.02
CA SER A 574 -33.11 30.04 -8.34
C SER A 574 -32.33 29.01 -9.15
N ALA A 575 -31.49 29.45 -10.10
CA ALA A 575 -30.60 28.57 -10.84
C ALA A 575 -29.62 27.84 -9.91
N ALA A 576 -28.97 28.57 -9.00
CA ALA A 576 -28.05 27.99 -8.02
C ALA A 576 -28.76 26.97 -7.12
N PHE A 577 -29.94 27.31 -6.63
CA PHE A 577 -30.76 26.42 -5.80
C PHE A 577 -31.10 25.12 -6.53
N VAL A 578 -31.68 25.19 -7.73
CA VAL A 578 -32.07 23.99 -8.49
C VAL A 578 -30.87 23.12 -8.83
N MET A 579 -29.73 23.72 -9.21
CA MET A 579 -28.49 22.97 -9.47
C MET A 579 -27.99 22.24 -8.22
N GLU A 580 -28.10 22.83 -7.02
CA GLU A 580 -27.71 22.20 -5.76
C GLU A 580 -28.56 20.96 -5.46
N GLN A 581 -29.86 21.01 -5.76
CA GLN A 581 -30.81 19.92 -5.49
C GLN A 581 -30.62 18.69 -6.40
N VAL A 582 -30.01 18.85 -7.58
CA VAL A 582 -29.81 17.76 -8.55
C VAL A 582 -28.40 17.15 -8.50
N ILE A 583 -27.63 17.43 -7.44
CA ILE A 583 -26.31 16.80 -7.21
C ILE A 583 -26.51 15.40 -6.61
N LEU A 584 -26.51 14.38 -7.47
CA LEU A 584 -26.75 12.97 -7.07
C LEU A 584 -25.46 12.11 -6.93
N GLY A 585 -24.28 12.73 -7.01
CA GLY A 585 -23.00 12.04 -6.87
C GLY A 585 -21.80 12.81 -7.45
N PRO A 586 -20.58 12.26 -7.35
CA PRO A 586 -19.33 12.99 -7.65
C PRO A 586 -19.27 13.58 -9.07
N LYS A 587 -19.77 12.85 -10.07
CA LYS A 587 -19.78 13.33 -11.47
C LYS A 587 -20.74 14.52 -11.69
N HIS A 588 -21.88 14.53 -11.01
CA HIS A 588 -22.83 15.65 -11.09
C HIS A 588 -22.30 16.84 -10.30
N GLU A 589 -21.65 16.57 -9.18
CA GLU A 589 -20.97 17.58 -8.37
C GLU A 589 -19.87 18.29 -9.17
N ASP A 590 -19.02 17.54 -9.86
CA ASP A 590 -17.95 18.08 -10.72
C ASP A 590 -18.49 19.00 -11.82
N ALA A 591 -19.65 18.68 -12.40
CA ALA A 591 -20.27 19.47 -13.46
C ALA A 591 -21.01 20.72 -12.95
N LEU A 592 -21.72 20.62 -11.82
CA LEU A 592 -22.68 21.63 -11.37
C LEU A 592 -22.11 22.59 -10.32
N ARG A 593 -21.26 22.10 -9.40
CA ARG A 593 -20.66 22.94 -8.35
C ARG A 593 -19.97 24.20 -8.90
N PRO A 594 -19.28 24.14 -10.05
CA PRO A 594 -18.63 25.31 -10.61
C PRO A 594 -19.62 26.32 -11.24
N LEU A 595 -20.77 25.85 -11.74
CA LEU A 595 -21.86 26.73 -12.21
C LEU A 595 -22.53 27.44 -11.02
N ILE A 596 -22.75 26.73 -9.91
CA ILE A 596 -23.26 27.30 -8.66
C ILE A 596 -22.30 28.37 -8.12
N ALA A 597 -21.00 28.09 -8.10
CA ALA A 597 -19.99 29.07 -7.69
C ALA A 597 -19.93 30.31 -8.59
N LYS A 598 -20.30 30.19 -9.88
CA LYS A 598 -20.46 31.34 -10.78
C LYS A 598 -21.70 32.15 -10.40
N CYS A 599 -22.84 31.50 -10.15
CA CYS A 599 -24.06 32.15 -9.69
C CYS A 599 -23.84 32.92 -8.38
N ASP A 600 -23.13 32.34 -7.40
CA ASP A 600 -22.79 33.02 -6.14
C ASP A 600 -21.99 34.31 -6.37
N LYS A 601 -21.00 34.28 -7.28
CA LYS A 601 -20.21 35.47 -7.62
C LYS A 601 -21.02 36.50 -8.39
N ASP A 602 -21.93 36.06 -9.25
CA ASP A 602 -22.84 36.94 -9.98
C ASP A 602 -23.80 37.66 -9.01
N LEU A 603 -24.32 36.95 -8.00
CA LEU A 603 -25.12 37.54 -6.92
C LEU A 603 -24.32 38.56 -6.10
N GLU A 604 -23.08 38.24 -5.72
CA GLU A 604 -22.23 39.19 -4.98
C GLU A 604 -21.94 40.45 -5.81
N LYS A 605 -21.82 40.33 -7.13
CA LYS A 605 -21.66 41.49 -8.02
C LYS A 605 -22.92 42.35 -8.09
N ILE A 606 -24.10 41.74 -8.11
CA ILE A 606 -25.36 42.49 -8.01
C ILE A 606 -25.45 43.17 -6.63
N ALA A 607 -25.07 42.47 -5.55
CA ALA A 607 -25.10 43.01 -4.18
C ALA A 607 -24.14 44.21 -4.00
N ALA A 608 -22.97 44.17 -4.64
CA ALA A 608 -21.99 45.25 -4.62
C ALA A 608 -22.36 46.44 -5.51
N PHE A 609 -23.39 46.33 -6.35
CA PHE A 609 -23.83 47.41 -7.22
C PHE A 609 -24.80 48.35 -6.49
N GLY A 610 -24.36 49.57 -6.20
CA GLY A 610 -25.18 50.57 -5.50
C GLY A 610 -25.63 50.09 -4.12
N ASN A 611 -26.93 50.20 -3.82
CA ASN A 611 -27.54 49.78 -2.55
C ASN A 611 -28.28 48.43 -2.65
N CYS A 612 -27.90 47.55 -3.59
CA CYS A 612 -28.62 46.31 -3.86
C CYS A 612 -28.33 45.16 -2.88
N ARG A 613 -27.37 45.30 -1.95
CA ARG A 613 -26.98 44.24 -1.01
C ARG A 613 -28.15 43.65 -0.21
N THR A 614 -28.95 44.51 0.42
CA THR A 614 -30.10 44.07 1.24
C THR A 614 -31.13 43.31 0.41
N MET A 615 -31.35 43.72 -0.85
CA MET A 615 -32.25 43.03 -1.78
C MET A 615 -31.71 41.63 -2.10
N VAL A 616 -30.42 41.51 -2.45
CA VAL A 616 -29.82 40.21 -2.81
C VAL A 616 -29.82 39.25 -1.62
N GLU A 617 -29.51 39.73 -0.43
CA GLU A 617 -29.54 38.92 0.79
C GLU A 617 -30.94 38.40 1.09
N TRP A 618 -31.96 39.27 0.97
CA TRP A 618 -33.36 38.88 1.14
C TRP A 618 -33.81 37.88 0.06
N VAL A 619 -33.53 38.14 -1.22
CA VAL A 619 -33.88 37.23 -2.33
C VAL A 619 -33.22 35.86 -2.15
N ARG A 620 -31.94 35.82 -1.78
CA ARG A 620 -31.22 34.57 -1.53
C ARG A 620 -31.87 33.80 -0.39
N LYS A 621 -32.19 34.47 0.71
CA LYS A 621 -32.88 33.84 1.84
C LYS A 621 -34.24 33.29 1.42
N ASP A 622 -35.03 34.09 0.71
CA ASP A 622 -36.37 33.72 0.25
C ASP A 622 -36.37 32.51 -0.71
N VAL A 623 -35.40 32.45 -1.63
CA VAL A 623 -35.25 31.31 -2.54
C VAL A 623 -34.81 30.04 -1.81
N PHE A 624 -33.78 30.12 -0.95
CA PHE A 624 -33.18 28.93 -0.34
C PHE A 624 -33.94 28.41 0.88
N GLU A 625 -34.63 29.28 1.63
CA GLU A 625 -35.39 28.88 2.83
C GLU A 625 -36.88 28.67 2.53
N ASN A 626 -37.49 29.51 1.68
CA ASN A 626 -38.93 29.46 1.41
C ASN A 626 -39.29 28.81 0.06
N GLY A 627 -38.31 28.47 -0.78
CA GLY A 627 -38.56 27.82 -2.07
C GLY A 627 -39.23 28.72 -3.12
N ASN A 628 -39.19 30.05 -2.94
CA ASN A 628 -39.84 31.03 -3.83
C ASN A 628 -39.02 31.27 -5.12
N LEU A 629 -38.97 30.24 -5.97
CA LEU A 629 -38.21 30.21 -7.22
C LEU A 629 -38.82 31.10 -8.32
N TRP A 630 -37.98 31.58 -9.23
CA TRP A 630 -38.44 32.19 -10.47
C TRP A 630 -39.21 31.15 -11.31
N PRO A 631 -40.34 31.50 -11.97
CA PRO A 631 -41.24 30.53 -12.61
C PRO A 631 -40.55 29.49 -13.51
N PHE A 632 -39.62 29.92 -14.36
CA PHE A 632 -38.85 29.00 -15.21
C PHE A 632 -38.10 27.92 -14.41
N PHE A 633 -37.50 28.28 -13.27
CA PHE A 633 -36.78 27.33 -12.42
C PHE A 633 -37.72 26.53 -11.50
N ALA A 634 -38.86 27.10 -11.12
CA ALA A 634 -39.91 26.40 -10.40
C ALA A 634 -40.44 25.23 -11.25
N ASP A 635 -40.72 25.46 -12.54
CA ASP A 635 -41.19 24.43 -13.48
C ASP A 635 -40.14 23.34 -13.67
N LYS A 636 -38.84 23.71 -13.77
CA LYS A 636 -37.74 22.74 -13.85
C LYS A 636 -37.60 21.91 -12.58
N TYR A 637 -37.71 22.54 -11.42
CA TYR A 637 -37.65 21.87 -10.12
C TYR A 637 -38.80 20.87 -9.96
N GLN A 638 -40.02 21.28 -10.30
CA GLN A 638 -41.20 20.42 -10.29
C GLN A 638 -41.06 19.23 -11.25
N LEU A 639 -40.57 19.46 -12.48
CA LEU A 639 -40.26 18.38 -13.42
C LEU A 639 -39.26 17.36 -12.84
N PHE A 640 -38.23 17.82 -12.12
CA PHE A 640 -37.26 16.93 -11.49
C PHE A 640 -37.84 16.14 -10.31
N LEU A 641 -38.79 16.70 -9.56
CA LEU A 641 -39.56 15.97 -8.55
C LEU A 641 -40.45 14.88 -9.20
N GLU A 642 -41.15 15.22 -10.28
CA GLU A 642 -42.02 14.27 -11.01
C GLU A 642 -41.25 13.12 -11.65
N LEU A 643 -40.03 13.39 -12.12
CA LEU A 643 -39.12 12.38 -12.67
C LEU A 643 -38.39 11.56 -11.58
N GLY A 644 -38.60 11.86 -10.30
CA GLY A 644 -37.93 11.19 -9.17
C GLY A 644 -36.42 11.43 -9.12
N VAL A 645 -35.94 12.51 -9.75
CA VAL A 645 -34.53 12.94 -9.74
C VAL A 645 -34.20 13.63 -8.42
N ILE A 646 -35.16 14.34 -7.84
CA ILE A 646 -35.10 14.98 -6.52
C ILE A 646 -36.14 14.27 -5.63
N VAL A 647 -35.79 14.02 -4.36
CA VAL A 647 -36.64 13.29 -3.39
C VAL A 647 -37.37 14.25 -2.47
#